data_AF-A0A6P9DLL9-F1
#
_entry.id   AF-A0A6P9DLL9-F1
#
_cell.length_a   1.000
_cell.length_b   1.000
_cell.length_c   1.000
_cell.angle_alpha   90.00
_cell.angle_beta   90.00
_cell.angle_gamma   90.00
#
_symmetry.space_group_name_H-M   'P 1'
#
loop_
_entity.id
_entity.type
_entity.pdbx_description
1 polymer ?
#
loop_
_entity_poly.entity_id
_entity_poly.type
_entity_poly.pdbx_seq_one_letter_code
_entity_poly.pdbx_strand_id
1 'polypeptide(L)'
;MNRLLSRDPVDIENILALNPRIQTHASLNSTAAKKVEKKHWKRNADKNCSNCEKLENNFDDIKHTTLGERGALREAMRCLKCADAPCQKSCPTNLDIKSFITSIANKNYYGAAKMIFSDNPLGLSCGMVCPTSDLCVGGCNLYATEDGPINIGGLQQFATEIFKAINIPQIRDPSMPPLQDLPESYRTKIALLGAGPASISCATFLARLGYSDITIFEKENYVGGLSTSEIPQFRLPYDVVHFETRLMKDLGVKIICGTGLSVEGLTLSALKNDGYKAIFIGIGLPEPKKESVFQGLGMEEGFYTSKEFLPLVSMASKPGICGCRSSLLSIQGTVIVLGAGDTAFDCATSALRCGARRVFVVFRKGFTNIRAVPEEMELAKEEKCEFLPFLSPHKVVVKGGKIVAMKFLRTEQDEDGNWNEDKEQTVRLKADIVISAFGSTLNDPKVKEALHPLKFNHWGLPEVDRETMQTSEPGVFAGGDISGLTNTTVESVNDGKQASWFMHKYIKSLYGASVPAVPRLPLFYTPIDLVDLSIEMAGLRFSNPFGLASATPTTSSSMIRRAFEAGWAFALTKTFSLDKDIVTNVSPRIIRGTTIGPMYGPGQGSFLNIELISEKVAAYWCRSITELKSDFPDKIVIASIMCSYNKNDWTELSKMAEASGADALELNLSCPHGMGERGMGLACGQDPELVRNICRWVRQAVQIPFFAKLTPNVTNIVNIARAAQEGDADGVTATNTVSGLMGLKADGMPWPSVGHSKKVTYGGVSGKRPG
;
A
#
# COMPACT_ATOMS: atom_id res chain seq x y z
N MET A 1 -8.48 4.28 67.73
CA MET A 1 -9.64 4.05 66.84
C MET A 1 -9.13 3.32 65.61
N ASN A 2 -9.63 2.11 65.35
CA ASN A 2 -9.25 1.39 64.13
C ASN A 2 -9.80 2.15 62.91
N ARG A 3 -8.92 2.46 61.97
CA ARG A 3 -9.28 3.06 60.68
C ARG A 3 -10.29 2.15 59.98
N LEU A 4 -11.36 2.73 59.44
CA LEU A 4 -12.34 1.98 58.66
C LEU A 4 -11.66 1.47 57.37
N LEU A 5 -11.44 0.16 57.25
CA LEU A 5 -10.72 -0.44 56.12
C LEU A 5 -11.46 -0.29 54.79
N SER A 6 -12.79 -0.15 54.82
CA SER A 6 -13.65 0.02 53.66
C SER A 6 -13.85 1.47 53.23
N ARG A 7 -13.18 2.43 53.88
CA ARG A 7 -13.24 3.85 53.52
C ARG A 7 -11.89 4.31 53.00
N ASP A 8 -11.93 4.93 51.83
CA ASP A 8 -10.77 5.61 51.28
C ASP A 8 -10.28 6.70 52.26
N PRO A 9 -8.99 6.75 52.59
CA PRO A 9 -8.45 7.89 53.33
C PRO A 9 -8.57 9.17 52.50
N VAL A 10 -8.42 10.31 53.16
CA VAL A 10 -8.46 11.64 52.52
C VAL A 10 -7.55 11.73 51.29
N ASP A 11 -6.34 11.16 51.35
CA ASP A 11 -5.41 11.17 50.22
C ASP A 11 -5.95 10.44 48.99
N ILE A 12 -6.67 9.32 49.19
CA ILE A 12 -7.29 8.56 48.11
C ILE A 12 -8.59 9.24 47.65
N GLU A 13 -9.41 9.79 48.56
CA GLU A 13 -10.57 10.62 48.21
C GLU A 13 -10.14 11.79 47.30
N ASN A 14 -9.01 12.44 47.61
CA ASN A 14 -8.42 13.51 46.80
C ASN A 14 -7.96 13.02 45.41
N ILE A 15 -7.30 11.86 45.34
CA ILE A 15 -6.89 11.26 44.05
C ILE A 15 -8.11 10.92 43.18
N LEU A 16 -9.21 10.49 43.80
CA LEU A 16 -10.46 10.14 43.12
C LEU A 16 -11.34 11.37 42.78
N ALA A 17 -10.87 12.60 42.98
CA ALA A 17 -11.66 13.81 42.76
C ALA A 17 -12.26 13.90 41.35
N LEU A 18 -11.53 13.48 40.31
CA LEU A 18 -11.97 13.47 38.91
C LEU A 18 -12.52 12.11 38.45
N ASN A 19 -12.60 11.12 39.34
CA ASN A 19 -13.14 9.80 39.01
C ASN A 19 -14.63 9.92 38.61
N PRO A 20 -15.09 9.31 37.49
CA PRO A 20 -16.47 9.43 37.06
C PRO A 20 -17.46 8.98 38.14
N ARG A 21 -18.40 9.87 38.48
CA ARG A 21 -19.51 9.61 39.40
C ARG A 21 -20.82 10.02 38.72
N ILE A 22 -21.84 9.17 38.82
CA ILE A 22 -23.18 9.48 38.31
C ILE A 22 -23.68 10.74 39.02
N GLN A 23 -24.05 11.76 38.25
CA GLN A 23 -24.60 12.99 38.79
C GLN A 23 -26.08 12.77 39.12
N THR A 24 -26.52 13.19 40.30
CA THR A 24 -27.92 13.06 40.75
C THR A 24 -28.81 14.23 40.33
N HIS A 25 -28.21 15.28 39.78
CA HIS A 25 -28.88 16.50 39.34
C HIS A 25 -28.28 16.99 38.01
N ALA A 26 -29.02 17.83 37.30
CA ALA A 26 -28.48 18.53 36.14
C ALA A 26 -27.32 19.47 36.56
N SER A 27 -26.27 19.53 35.75
CA SER A 27 -25.16 20.46 35.97
C SER A 27 -25.58 21.90 35.62
N LEU A 28 -25.32 22.85 36.52
CA LEU A 28 -25.57 24.27 36.29
C LEU A 28 -24.29 24.98 35.86
N ASN A 29 -24.17 25.31 34.58
CA ASN A 29 -23.05 26.11 34.04
C ASN A 29 -23.60 27.19 33.10
N SER A 30 -23.23 28.45 33.31
CA SER A 30 -23.65 29.52 32.42
C SER A 30 -22.96 29.41 31.06
N THR A 31 -23.63 29.89 30.00
CA THR A 31 -23.03 29.99 28.65
C THR A 31 -21.74 30.80 28.65
N ALA A 32 -21.66 31.84 29.48
CA ALA A 32 -20.44 32.65 29.63
C ALA A 32 -19.29 31.82 30.20
N ALA A 33 -19.52 31.06 31.27
CA ALA A 33 -18.52 30.17 31.86
C ALA A 33 -18.05 29.11 30.85
N LYS A 34 -18.98 28.48 30.11
CA LYS A 34 -18.63 27.50 29.07
C LYS A 34 -17.81 28.09 27.93
N LYS A 35 -18.05 29.35 27.53
CA LYS A 35 -17.24 30.03 26.50
C LYS A 35 -15.80 30.25 26.97
N VAL A 36 -15.59 30.55 28.25
CA VAL A 36 -14.25 30.68 28.85
C VAL A 36 -13.57 29.31 28.90
N GLU A 37 -14.27 28.31 29.44
CA GLU A 37 -13.76 26.93 29.58
C GLU A 37 -13.39 26.29 28.22
N LYS A 38 -14.18 26.55 27.18
CA LYS A 38 -13.94 25.98 25.83
C LYS A 38 -12.53 26.27 25.30
N LYS A 39 -11.94 27.41 25.67
CA LYS A 39 -10.60 27.80 25.23
C LYS A 39 -9.52 26.90 25.85
N HIS A 40 -9.72 26.42 27.08
CA HIS A 40 -8.77 25.57 27.78
C HIS A 40 -8.62 24.17 27.13
N TRP A 41 -9.72 23.64 26.59
CA TRP A 41 -9.77 22.28 26.04
C TRP A 41 -9.62 22.21 24.51
N LYS A 42 -9.32 23.34 23.84
CA LYS A 42 -9.29 23.45 22.38
C LYS A 42 -8.14 22.59 21.80
N ARG A 43 -8.47 21.68 20.88
CA ARG A 43 -7.51 20.78 20.22
C ARG A 43 -7.29 21.08 18.73
N ASN A 44 -8.37 21.37 18.01
CA ASN A 44 -8.31 21.71 16.58
C ASN A 44 -8.18 23.23 16.37
N ALA A 45 -7.90 23.64 15.13
CA ALA A 45 -7.78 25.05 14.76
C ALA A 45 -8.97 25.90 15.27
N ASP A 46 -8.65 27.08 15.82
CA ASP A 46 -9.69 28.06 16.16
C ASP A 46 -10.15 28.79 14.89
N LYS A 47 -11.44 28.66 14.58
CA LYS A 47 -12.07 29.35 13.45
C LYS A 47 -12.03 30.87 13.57
N ASN A 48 -11.82 31.40 14.77
CA ASN A 48 -11.68 32.84 15.01
C ASN A 48 -10.23 33.31 14.91
N CYS A 49 -9.26 32.40 14.75
CA CYS A 49 -7.86 32.78 14.56
C CYS A 49 -7.60 33.10 13.09
N SER A 50 -7.34 34.37 12.81
CA SER A 50 -7.02 34.89 11.48
C SER A 50 -5.52 34.91 11.17
N ASN A 51 -4.67 34.68 12.17
CA ASN A 51 -3.22 34.78 12.02
C ASN A 51 -2.61 33.40 11.80
N CYS A 52 -1.62 33.33 10.91
CA CYS A 52 -0.77 32.15 10.77
C CYS A 52 0.19 32.06 11.96
N GLU A 53 0.47 30.85 12.44
CA GLU A 53 1.56 30.63 13.39
C GLU A 53 2.92 30.91 12.72
N LYS A 54 3.98 31.09 13.50
CA LYS A 54 5.30 31.37 12.93
C LYS A 54 5.88 30.08 12.31
N LEU A 55 5.92 30.03 10.98
CA LEU A 55 6.43 28.89 10.20
C LEU A 55 7.80 29.13 9.54
N GLU A 56 8.43 30.28 9.81
CA GLU A 56 9.76 30.61 9.30
C GLU A 56 10.77 29.50 9.64
N ASN A 57 11.44 28.96 8.61
CA ASN A 57 12.37 27.84 8.69
C ASN A 57 11.82 26.54 9.32
N ASN A 58 10.50 26.36 9.37
CA ASN A 58 9.87 25.12 9.83
C ASN A 58 9.57 24.20 8.65
N PHE A 59 10.32 23.10 8.55
CA PHE A 59 10.14 22.06 7.53
C PHE A 59 9.68 20.72 8.11
N ASP A 60 9.03 20.74 9.28
CA ASP A 60 8.42 19.54 9.87
C ASP A 60 7.32 18.99 8.95
N ASP A 61 7.07 17.68 9.04
CA ASP A 61 6.04 17.02 8.23
C ASP A 61 4.64 17.57 8.54
N ILE A 62 3.97 18.11 7.52
CA ILE A 62 2.62 18.66 7.62
C ILE A 62 1.54 17.75 7.00
N LYS A 63 1.91 16.58 6.46
CA LYS A 63 0.95 15.68 5.82
C LYS A 63 -0.05 15.14 6.83
N HIS A 64 -1.34 15.35 6.55
CA HIS A 64 -2.42 14.77 7.36
C HIS A 64 -2.54 13.25 7.23
N THR A 65 -1.91 12.68 6.20
CA THR A 65 -1.93 11.25 5.90
C THR A 65 -0.83 10.46 6.62
N THR A 66 0.17 11.10 7.24
CA THR A 66 1.26 10.39 7.93
C THR A 66 0.74 9.53 9.09
N LEU A 67 1.16 8.26 9.15
CA LEU A 67 0.73 7.29 10.16
C LEU A 67 1.93 6.71 10.93
N GLY A 68 1.84 6.71 12.26
CA GLY A 68 2.64 5.81 13.09
C GLY A 68 2.03 4.39 13.16
N GLU A 69 2.77 3.40 13.68
CA GLU A 69 2.33 1.98 13.71
C GLU A 69 0.92 1.80 14.29
N ARG A 70 0.61 2.49 15.40
CA ARG A 70 -0.72 2.43 16.04
C ARG A 70 -1.83 2.85 15.08
N GLY A 71 -1.62 3.93 14.32
CA GLY A 71 -2.58 4.44 13.34
C GLY A 71 -2.68 3.52 12.13
N ALA A 72 -1.53 3.10 11.59
CA ALA A 72 -1.44 2.21 10.44
C ALA A 72 -2.12 0.85 10.70
N LEU A 73 -1.92 0.24 11.86
CA LEU A 73 -2.57 -1.02 12.21
C LEU A 73 -4.09 -0.88 12.32
N ARG A 74 -4.60 0.22 12.90
CA ARG A 74 -6.05 0.47 12.96
C ARG A 74 -6.65 0.63 11.57
N GLU A 75 -6.02 1.44 10.73
CA GLU A 75 -6.51 1.74 9.39
C GLU A 75 -6.41 0.51 8.46
N ALA A 76 -5.32 -0.26 8.55
CA ALA A 76 -5.17 -1.51 7.81
C ALA A 76 -6.16 -2.59 8.23
N MET A 77 -6.54 -2.64 9.52
CA MET A 77 -7.61 -3.52 10.01
C MET A 77 -8.99 -3.07 9.51
N ARG A 78 -9.23 -1.76 9.40
CA ARG A 78 -10.48 -1.19 8.86
C ARG A 78 -10.70 -1.52 7.39
N CYS A 79 -9.63 -1.56 6.59
CA CYS A 79 -9.71 -1.91 5.16
C CYS A 79 -10.40 -3.26 4.92
N LEU A 80 -11.39 -3.27 4.01
CA LEU A 80 -12.19 -4.44 3.66
C LEU A 80 -11.43 -5.52 2.88
N LYS A 81 -10.27 -5.18 2.28
CA LYS A 81 -9.44 -6.11 1.48
C LYS A 81 -10.25 -6.69 0.29
N CYS A 82 -10.89 -5.79 -0.44
CA CYS A 82 -11.86 -6.08 -1.51
C CYS A 82 -11.27 -6.99 -2.60
N ALA A 83 -12.05 -7.96 -3.08
CA ALA A 83 -11.77 -8.63 -4.34
C ALA A 83 -11.88 -7.64 -5.50
N ASP A 84 -11.06 -7.85 -6.54
CA ASP A 84 -11.03 -7.00 -7.74
C ASP A 84 -11.04 -5.49 -7.42
N ALA A 85 -10.14 -5.09 -6.50
CA ALA A 85 -10.29 -3.85 -5.76
C ALA A 85 -10.31 -2.61 -6.69
N PRO A 86 -11.34 -1.76 -6.63
CA PRO A 86 -11.41 -0.57 -7.46
C PRO A 86 -10.27 0.41 -7.17
N CYS A 87 -9.78 0.48 -5.93
CA CYS A 87 -8.62 1.29 -5.59
C CYS A 87 -7.33 0.87 -6.34
N GLN A 88 -7.18 -0.42 -6.65
CA GLN A 88 -6.05 -0.90 -7.46
C GLN A 88 -6.22 -0.49 -8.92
N LYS A 89 -7.43 -0.62 -9.48
CA LYS A 89 -7.75 -0.19 -10.85
C LYS A 89 -7.56 1.32 -11.06
N SER A 90 -7.81 2.11 -10.02
CA SER A 90 -7.58 3.56 -10.00
C SER A 90 -6.14 3.96 -9.66
N CYS A 91 -5.23 3.00 -9.42
CA CYS A 91 -3.82 3.27 -9.20
C CYS A 91 -3.06 3.16 -10.53
N PRO A 92 -2.36 4.22 -11.00
CA PRO A 92 -1.66 4.18 -12.29
C PRO A 92 -0.62 3.06 -12.41
N THR A 93 0.09 2.72 -11.33
CA THR A 93 1.04 1.59 -11.31
C THR A 93 0.40 0.23 -11.01
N ASN A 94 -0.93 0.19 -10.83
CA ASN A 94 -1.73 -1.01 -10.54
C ASN A 94 -1.30 -1.77 -9.27
N LEU A 95 -0.89 -1.04 -8.22
CA LEU A 95 -0.46 -1.64 -6.94
C LEU A 95 -1.53 -2.57 -6.37
N ASP A 96 -1.14 -3.77 -5.93
CA ASP A 96 -2.04 -4.66 -5.17
C ASP A 96 -2.25 -4.14 -3.74
N ILE A 97 -3.16 -3.15 -3.65
CA ILE A 97 -3.53 -2.46 -2.41
C ILE A 97 -4.14 -3.42 -1.39
N LYS A 98 -4.92 -4.40 -1.87
CA LYS A 98 -5.49 -5.44 -1.00
C LYS A 98 -4.37 -6.19 -0.29
N SER A 99 -3.37 -6.67 -1.01
CA SER A 99 -2.32 -7.53 -0.47
C SER A 99 -1.35 -6.78 0.44
N PHE A 100 -0.91 -5.57 0.07
CA PHE A 100 0.01 -4.83 0.95
C PHE A 100 -0.69 -4.37 2.23
N ILE A 101 -1.95 -3.91 2.18
CA ILE A 101 -2.69 -3.53 3.39
C ILE A 101 -2.98 -4.74 4.27
N THR A 102 -3.28 -5.91 3.67
CA THR A 102 -3.39 -7.17 4.41
C THR A 102 -2.11 -7.50 5.16
N SER A 103 -0.96 -7.30 4.51
CA SER A 103 0.35 -7.54 5.12
C SER A 103 0.62 -6.59 6.30
N ILE A 104 0.28 -5.29 6.17
CA ILE A 104 0.35 -4.32 7.29
C ILE A 104 -0.52 -4.76 8.47
N ALA A 105 -1.78 -5.15 8.22
CA ALA A 105 -2.71 -5.59 9.27
C ALA A 105 -2.20 -6.83 10.04
N ASN A 106 -1.36 -7.64 9.40
CA ASN A 106 -0.71 -8.82 9.95
C ASN A 106 0.70 -8.55 10.48
N LYS A 107 1.12 -7.28 10.58
CA LYS A 107 2.47 -6.84 10.98
C LYS A 107 3.60 -7.35 10.08
N ASN A 108 3.29 -7.80 8.87
CA ASN A 108 4.27 -8.13 7.84
C ASN A 108 4.59 -6.88 7.01
N TYR A 109 5.33 -5.94 7.60
CA TYR A 109 5.69 -4.68 6.94
C TYR A 109 6.63 -4.89 5.75
N TYR A 110 7.53 -5.87 5.84
CA TYR A 110 8.38 -6.28 4.72
C TYR A 110 7.54 -6.75 3.52
N GLY A 111 6.60 -7.69 3.72
CA GLY A 111 5.74 -8.17 2.64
C GLY A 111 4.88 -7.07 2.02
N ALA A 112 4.44 -6.10 2.82
CA ALA A 112 3.76 -4.92 2.32
C ALA A 112 4.67 -4.06 1.43
N ALA A 113 5.86 -3.71 1.91
CA ALA A 113 6.83 -2.92 1.14
C ALA A 113 7.28 -3.64 -0.13
N LYS A 114 7.53 -4.96 -0.07
CA LYS A 114 7.86 -5.79 -1.24
C LYS A 114 6.78 -5.70 -2.31
N MET A 115 5.51 -5.83 -1.92
CA MET A 115 4.38 -5.72 -2.86
C MET A 115 4.33 -4.31 -3.47
N ILE A 116 4.51 -3.27 -2.66
CA ILE A 116 4.52 -1.88 -3.14
C ILE A 116 5.67 -1.66 -4.15
N PHE A 117 6.91 -2.00 -3.78
CA PHE A 117 8.09 -1.78 -4.63
C PHE A 117 8.12 -2.69 -5.86
N SER A 118 7.38 -3.80 -5.87
CA SER A 118 7.26 -4.67 -7.05
C SER A 118 6.62 -3.92 -8.21
N ASP A 119 5.55 -3.17 -7.95
CA ASP A 119 4.83 -2.43 -8.97
C ASP A 119 5.24 -0.97 -9.11
N ASN A 120 5.75 -0.36 -8.04
CA ASN A 120 6.15 1.04 -8.00
C ASN A 120 7.53 1.20 -7.32
N PRO A 121 8.62 1.40 -8.09
CA PRO A 121 9.97 1.57 -7.53
C PRO A 121 10.16 2.85 -6.72
N LEU A 122 9.23 3.81 -6.78
CA LEU A 122 9.18 5.01 -5.95
C LEU A 122 8.02 4.94 -4.95
N GLY A 123 7.83 3.76 -4.36
CA GLY A 123 6.73 3.45 -3.46
C GLY A 123 6.63 4.37 -2.23
N LEU A 124 7.76 4.81 -1.66
CA LEU A 124 7.75 5.70 -0.50
C LEU A 124 7.42 7.14 -0.91
N SER A 125 8.05 7.65 -1.97
CA SER A 125 7.72 8.98 -2.52
C SER A 125 6.24 9.08 -2.86
N CYS A 126 5.71 8.11 -3.62
CA CYS A 126 4.29 8.09 -4.00
C CYS A 126 3.36 7.94 -2.79
N GLY A 127 3.75 7.19 -1.75
CA GLY A 127 2.96 7.10 -0.51
C GLY A 127 2.76 8.46 0.17
N MET A 128 3.74 9.36 0.03
CA MET A 128 3.69 10.70 0.62
C MET A 128 3.00 11.76 -0.25
N VAL A 129 3.16 11.71 -1.58
CA VAL A 129 2.76 12.83 -2.46
C VAL A 129 1.63 12.54 -3.44
N CYS A 130 1.18 11.28 -3.55
CA CYS A 130 0.11 10.96 -4.49
C CYS A 130 -1.17 11.76 -4.15
N PRO A 131 -1.83 12.37 -5.15
CA PRO A 131 -3.13 13.01 -4.98
C PRO A 131 -4.23 11.94 -4.87
N THR A 132 -4.25 11.20 -3.77
CA THR A 132 -4.97 9.93 -3.69
C THR A 132 -6.48 10.03 -3.89
N SER A 133 -7.09 11.17 -3.56
CA SER A 133 -8.51 11.47 -3.74
C SER A 133 -8.96 11.42 -5.20
N ASP A 134 -8.08 11.79 -6.13
CA ASP A 134 -8.28 11.69 -7.59
C ASP A 134 -7.79 10.34 -8.17
N LEU A 135 -7.23 9.47 -7.33
CA LEU A 135 -6.64 8.18 -7.71
C LEU A 135 -7.27 7.04 -6.89
N CYS A 136 -6.43 6.25 -6.21
CA CYS A 136 -6.82 5.03 -5.51
C CYS A 136 -7.87 5.23 -4.40
N VAL A 137 -7.86 6.37 -3.69
CA VAL A 137 -8.81 6.66 -2.60
C VAL A 137 -10.16 7.08 -3.17
N GLY A 138 -10.18 7.79 -4.31
CA GLY A 138 -11.41 8.13 -5.04
C GLY A 138 -12.22 6.90 -5.47
N GLY A 139 -11.56 5.78 -5.75
CA GLY A 139 -12.19 4.50 -6.07
C GLY A 139 -12.50 3.60 -4.87
N CYS A 140 -12.24 4.02 -3.62
CA CYS A 140 -12.33 3.12 -2.46
C CYS A 140 -13.79 2.78 -2.09
N ASN A 141 -14.14 1.50 -1.99
CA ASN A 141 -15.48 1.06 -1.57
C ASN A 141 -15.94 1.61 -0.20
N LEU A 142 -15.02 1.88 0.73
CA LEU A 142 -15.35 2.44 2.04
C LEU A 142 -15.78 3.91 1.99
N TYR A 143 -15.62 4.58 0.85
CA TYR A 143 -16.27 5.87 0.60
C TYR A 143 -17.79 5.80 0.79
N ALA A 144 -18.41 4.63 0.58
CA ALA A 144 -19.83 4.40 0.80
C ALA A 144 -20.24 4.24 2.28
N THR A 145 -19.34 4.54 3.22
CA THR A 145 -19.59 4.48 4.68
C THR A 145 -19.30 5.83 5.31
N GLU A 146 -19.93 6.12 6.45
CA GLU A 146 -19.78 7.39 7.17
C GLU A 146 -18.34 7.64 7.65
N ASP A 147 -17.58 6.58 7.93
CA ASP A 147 -16.16 6.65 8.29
C ASP A 147 -15.26 7.02 7.09
N GLY A 148 -15.76 6.92 5.86
CA GLY A 148 -15.08 7.32 4.65
C GLY A 148 -14.01 6.33 4.13
N PRO A 149 -13.33 6.68 3.03
CA PRO A 149 -12.38 5.81 2.35
C PRO A 149 -11.10 5.58 3.18
N ILE A 150 -10.28 4.61 2.78
CA ILE A 150 -9.03 4.28 3.47
C ILE A 150 -7.93 5.29 3.17
N ASN A 151 -7.13 5.66 4.18
CA ASN A 151 -5.86 6.38 3.96
C ASN A 151 -4.80 5.45 3.34
N ILE A 152 -4.91 5.22 2.03
CA ILE A 152 -4.04 4.29 1.29
C ILE A 152 -2.60 4.83 1.22
N GLY A 153 -2.43 6.13 0.94
CA GLY A 153 -1.12 6.79 0.88
C GLY A 153 -0.33 6.66 2.18
N GLY A 154 -0.96 6.99 3.33
CA GLY A 154 -0.33 6.87 4.63
C GLY A 154 0.06 5.43 5.03
N LEU A 155 -0.73 4.44 4.61
CA LEU A 155 -0.40 3.02 4.81
C LEU A 155 0.80 2.59 3.95
N GLN A 156 0.83 3.04 2.69
CA GLN A 156 1.95 2.82 1.78
C GLN A 156 3.24 3.46 2.30
N GLN A 157 3.16 4.72 2.75
CA GLN A 157 4.25 5.46 3.39
C GLN A 157 4.75 4.71 4.62
N PHE A 158 3.86 4.30 5.53
CA PHE A 158 4.26 3.61 6.76
C PHE A 158 5.04 2.32 6.48
N ALA A 159 4.52 1.44 5.61
CA ALA A 159 5.19 0.17 5.31
C ALA A 159 6.57 0.38 4.68
N THR A 160 6.69 1.35 3.77
CA THR A 160 7.94 1.63 3.05
C THR A 160 8.94 2.40 3.92
N GLU A 161 8.51 3.23 4.87
CA GLU A 161 9.39 3.81 5.91
C GLU A 161 9.97 2.72 6.82
N ILE A 162 9.16 1.76 7.27
CA ILE A 162 9.67 0.63 8.06
C ILE A 162 10.71 -0.15 7.25
N PHE A 163 10.44 -0.44 5.97
CA PHE A 163 11.40 -1.11 5.10
C PHE A 163 12.71 -0.32 4.94
N LYS A 164 12.63 0.98 4.72
CA LYS A 164 13.78 1.90 4.69
C LYS A 164 14.60 1.83 5.98
N ALA A 165 13.93 1.79 7.14
CA ALA A 165 14.58 1.70 8.45
C ALA A 165 15.27 0.34 8.69
N ILE A 166 14.77 -0.76 8.13
CA ILE A 166 15.42 -2.09 8.21
C ILE A 166 16.74 -2.10 7.41
N ASN A 167 16.88 -1.21 6.42
CA ASN A 167 18.11 -0.98 5.65
C ASN A 167 18.60 -2.21 4.85
N ILE A 168 17.66 -2.87 4.17
CA ILE A 168 17.94 -4.03 3.30
C ILE A 168 18.08 -3.58 1.84
N PRO A 169 19.08 -4.08 1.10
CA PRO A 169 19.27 -3.74 -0.31
C PRO A 169 18.28 -4.47 -1.21
N GLN A 170 18.08 -3.93 -2.41
CA GLN A 170 17.42 -4.67 -3.50
C GLN A 170 18.41 -5.66 -4.13
N ILE A 171 17.93 -6.83 -4.54
CA ILE A 171 18.70 -7.80 -5.33
C ILE A 171 17.97 -8.12 -6.64
N ARG A 172 18.70 -8.70 -7.61
CA ARG A 172 18.07 -9.25 -8.82
C ARG A 172 17.20 -10.45 -8.46
N ASP A 173 16.19 -10.72 -9.28
CA ASP A 173 15.38 -11.94 -9.19
C ASP A 173 16.27 -13.18 -9.05
N PRO A 174 16.17 -13.94 -7.93
CA PRO A 174 17.00 -15.11 -7.68
C PRO A 174 16.83 -16.24 -8.71
N SER A 175 15.70 -16.28 -9.43
CA SER A 175 15.44 -17.29 -10.46
C SER A 175 16.18 -17.01 -11.78
N MET A 176 16.71 -15.81 -11.97
CA MET A 176 17.42 -15.43 -13.19
C MET A 176 18.87 -15.94 -13.20
N PRO A 177 19.40 -16.41 -14.35
CA PRO A 177 20.80 -16.80 -14.50
C PRO A 177 21.78 -15.67 -14.10
N PRO A 178 22.97 -15.98 -13.56
CA PRO A 178 24.02 -14.98 -13.32
C PRO A 178 24.24 -14.06 -14.53
N LEU A 179 24.62 -12.79 -14.31
CA LEU A 179 24.73 -11.80 -15.39
C LEU A 179 25.68 -12.25 -16.52
N GLN A 180 26.73 -12.98 -16.16
CA GLN A 180 27.71 -13.52 -17.11
C GLN A 180 27.11 -14.58 -18.05
N ASP A 181 26.05 -15.27 -17.63
CA ASP A 181 25.41 -16.35 -18.38
C ASP A 181 24.22 -15.85 -19.21
N LEU A 182 23.84 -14.57 -19.04
CA LEU A 182 22.77 -13.98 -19.84
C LEU A 182 23.21 -13.75 -21.29
N PRO A 183 22.29 -13.89 -22.28
CA PRO A 183 22.56 -13.59 -23.68
C PRO A 183 23.15 -12.20 -23.91
N GLU A 184 23.93 -12.03 -24.98
CA GLU A 184 24.60 -10.76 -25.35
C GLU A 184 23.64 -9.56 -25.37
N SER A 185 22.38 -9.76 -25.79
CA SER A 185 21.33 -8.74 -25.75
C SER A 185 21.18 -8.00 -24.41
N TYR A 186 21.50 -8.63 -23.27
CA TYR A 186 21.42 -8.01 -21.93
C TYR A 186 22.63 -7.13 -21.57
N ARG A 187 23.69 -7.15 -22.38
CA ARG A 187 24.86 -6.25 -22.29
C ARG A 187 24.73 -5.04 -23.21
N THR A 188 23.57 -4.89 -23.87
CA THR A 188 23.27 -3.73 -24.70
C THR A 188 23.35 -2.43 -23.90
N LYS A 189 24.06 -1.43 -24.45
CA LYS A 189 24.13 -0.08 -23.87
C LYS A 189 22.76 0.62 -23.95
N ILE A 190 22.25 1.05 -22.79
CA ILE A 190 20.98 1.77 -22.65
C ILE A 190 21.23 3.14 -22.00
N ALA A 191 20.71 4.19 -22.61
CA ALA A 191 20.77 5.56 -22.09
C ALA A 191 19.39 6.02 -21.61
N LEU A 192 19.34 6.71 -20.48
CA LEU A 192 18.16 7.43 -20.03
C LEU A 192 18.54 8.88 -19.76
N LEU A 193 17.67 9.82 -20.13
CA LEU A 193 17.92 11.25 -20.02
C LEU A 193 17.01 11.85 -18.95
N GLY A 194 17.62 12.52 -17.96
CA GLY A 194 16.97 13.01 -16.74
C GLY A 194 16.85 11.92 -15.67
N ALA A 195 17.28 12.19 -14.45
CA ALA A 195 17.19 11.31 -13.28
C ALA A 195 15.94 11.60 -12.44
N GLY A 196 14.80 11.83 -13.10
CA GLY A 196 13.49 11.96 -12.47
C GLY A 196 12.74 10.63 -12.30
N PRO A 197 11.51 10.67 -11.75
CA PRO A 197 10.69 9.48 -11.48
C PRO A 197 10.55 8.51 -12.65
N ALA A 198 10.32 9.02 -13.87
CA ALA A 198 10.12 8.20 -15.06
C ALA A 198 11.36 7.37 -15.42
N SER A 199 12.54 8.01 -15.46
CA SER A 199 13.80 7.32 -15.77
C SER A 199 14.24 6.39 -14.65
N ILE A 200 14.04 6.76 -13.37
CA ILE A 200 14.35 5.87 -12.24
C ILE A 200 13.49 4.61 -12.33
N SER A 201 12.21 4.74 -12.67
CA SER A 201 11.32 3.60 -12.89
C SER A 201 11.78 2.73 -14.06
N CYS A 202 11.97 3.33 -15.24
CA CYS A 202 12.38 2.63 -16.45
C CYS A 202 13.70 1.86 -16.25
N ALA A 203 14.71 2.53 -15.68
CA ALA A 203 16.00 1.91 -15.38
C ALA A 203 15.87 0.77 -14.37
N THR A 204 15.04 0.92 -13.32
CA THR A 204 14.80 -0.13 -12.33
C THR A 204 14.21 -1.39 -12.97
N PHE A 205 13.17 -1.25 -13.79
CA PHE A 205 12.53 -2.40 -14.43
C PHE A 205 13.44 -3.06 -15.50
N LEU A 206 14.21 -2.27 -16.26
CA LEU A 206 15.23 -2.82 -17.16
C LEU A 206 16.32 -3.58 -16.38
N ALA A 207 16.78 -3.05 -15.25
CA ALA A 207 17.77 -3.74 -14.43
C ALA A 207 17.22 -5.04 -13.85
N ARG A 208 15.95 -5.05 -13.41
CA ARG A 208 15.24 -6.27 -12.96
C ARG A 208 15.15 -7.33 -14.06
N LEU A 209 14.90 -6.92 -15.31
CA LEU A 209 14.90 -7.81 -16.47
C LEU A 209 16.30 -8.40 -16.78
N GLY A 210 17.37 -7.86 -16.21
CA GLY A 210 18.74 -8.37 -16.33
C GLY A 210 19.66 -7.53 -17.21
N TYR A 211 19.24 -6.35 -17.67
CA TYR A 211 20.12 -5.46 -18.43
C TYR A 211 21.23 -4.91 -17.53
N SER A 212 22.48 -5.04 -17.98
CA SER A 212 23.68 -4.78 -17.17
C SER A 212 24.40 -3.46 -17.49
N ASP A 213 24.08 -2.82 -18.62
CA ASP A 213 24.70 -1.55 -19.02
C ASP A 213 23.66 -0.43 -19.20
N ILE A 214 23.18 0.06 -18.07
CA ILE A 214 22.17 1.12 -17.99
C ILE A 214 22.80 2.37 -17.40
N THR A 215 22.69 3.50 -18.10
CA THR A 215 23.23 4.79 -17.64
C THR A 215 22.16 5.87 -17.73
N ILE A 216 21.88 6.54 -16.62
CA ILE A 216 21.07 7.75 -16.55
C ILE A 216 21.98 8.97 -16.62
N PHE A 217 21.73 9.89 -17.55
CA PHE A 217 22.41 11.17 -17.65
C PHE A 217 21.50 12.27 -17.10
N GLU A 218 21.99 12.99 -16.10
CA GLU A 218 21.28 14.07 -15.41
C GLU A 218 21.99 15.40 -15.64
N LYS A 219 21.22 16.43 -15.98
CA LYS A 219 21.72 17.77 -16.24
C LYS A 219 22.28 18.40 -14.96
N GLU A 220 21.55 18.26 -13.87
CA GLU A 220 21.87 18.90 -12.60
C GLU A 220 22.88 18.08 -11.79
N ASN A 221 23.37 18.65 -10.69
CA ASN A 221 24.28 17.97 -9.76
C ASN A 221 23.56 17.15 -8.68
N TYR A 222 22.25 17.01 -8.78
CA TYR A 222 21.39 16.23 -7.90
C TYR A 222 20.51 15.29 -8.73
N VAL A 223 19.93 14.29 -8.06
CA VAL A 223 19.05 13.27 -8.68
C VAL A 223 17.65 13.35 -8.07
N GLY A 224 16.65 12.75 -8.73
CA GLY A 224 15.26 12.67 -8.28
C GLY A 224 14.31 13.65 -8.97
N GLY A 225 14.80 14.51 -9.87
CA GLY A 225 13.98 15.49 -10.59
C GLY A 225 13.16 16.39 -9.65
N LEU A 226 11.88 16.60 -9.98
CA LEU A 226 10.96 17.46 -9.21
C LEU A 226 10.79 17.03 -7.76
N SER A 227 10.88 15.72 -7.46
CA SER A 227 10.82 15.20 -6.09
C SER A 227 11.93 15.76 -5.20
N THR A 228 13.07 16.09 -5.80
CA THR A 228 14.20 16.72 -5.13
C THR A 228 14.13 18.24 -5.22
N SER A 229 13.92 18.79 -6.43
CA SER A 229 14.08 20.22 -6.69
C SER A 229 12.88 21.08 -6.28
N GLU A 230 11.65 20.56 -6.32
CA GLU A 230 10.45 21.40 -6.21
C GLU A 230 9.48 20.99 -5.12
N ILE A 231 9.24 19.68 -4.94
CA ILE A 231 8.34 19.21 -3.87
C ILE A 231 8.95 19.59 -2.51
N PRO A 232 8.26 20.34 -1.64
CA PRO A 232 8.86 20.84 -0.40
C PRO A 232 9.27 19.74 0.58
N GLN A 233 10.31 20.00 1.39
CA GLN A 233 10.81 19.07 2.41
C GLN A 233 9.73 18.65 3.42
N PHE A 234 8.81 19.55 3.79
CA PHE A 234 7.71 19.27 4.71
C PHE A 234 6.61 18.37 4.11
N ARG A 235 6.64 18.10 2.79
CA ARG A 235 5.79 17.09 2.14
C ARG A 235 6.59 15.84 1.76
N LEU A 236 7.76 16.01 1.16
CA LEU A 236 8.64 14.91 0.73
C LEU A 236 10.08 15.12 1.22
N PRO A 237 10.49 14.39 2.28
CA PRO A 237 11.86 14.41 2.77
C PRO A 237 12.86 13.92 1.72
N TYR A 238 14.02 14.58 1.60
CA TYR A 238 15.02 14.20 0.59
C TYR A 238 15.63 12.80 0.78
N ASP A 239 15.74 12.34 2.02
CA ASP A 239 16.28 11.02 2.34
C ASP A 239 15.41 9.87 1.79
N VAL A 240 14.13 10.13 1.53
CA VAL A 240 13.23 9.21 0.80
C VAL A 240 13.72 9.04 -0.65
N VAL A 241 13.93 10.14 -1.36
CA VAL A 241 14.36 10.11 -2.77
C VAL A 241 15.74 9.48 -2.90
N HIS A 242 16.63 9.80 -1.95
CA HIS A 242 17.94 9.18 -1.87
C HIS A 242 17.85 7.66 -1.66
N PHE A 243 16.98 7.21 -0.75
CA PHE A 243 16.75 5.80 -0.47
C PHE A 243 16.28 5.02 -1.71
N GLU A 244 15.29 5.53 -2.44
CA GLU A 244 14.76 4.87 -3.63
C GLU A 244 15.78 4.83 -4.77
N THR A 245 16.55 5.92 -4.93
CA THR A 245 17.66 5.95 -5.90
C THR A 245 18.74 4.93 -5.55
N ARG A 246 19.03 4.72 -4.26
CA ARG A 246 19.97 3.70 -3.79
C ARG A 246 19.47 2.29 -4.13
N LEU A 247 18.20 1.98 -3.89
CA LEU A 247 17.63 0.67 -4.25
C LEU A 247 17.79 0.38 -5.74
N MET A 248 17.60 1.37 -6.61
CA MET A 248 17.86 1.22 -8.04
C MET A 248 19.35 0.96 -8.33
N LYS A 249 20.25 1.68 -7.66
CA LYS A 249 21.71 1.49 -7.79
C LYS A 249 22.19 0.12 -7.32
N ASP A 250 21.52 -0.51 -6.34
CA ASP A 250 21.83 -1.88 -5.91
C ASP A 250 21.71 -2.89 -7.07
N LEU A 251 20.92 -2.58 -8.11
CA LEU A 251 20.80 -3.38 -9.32
C LEU A 251 21.87 -3.08 -10.40
N GLY A 252 22.81 -2.16 -10.13
CA GLY A 252 23.91 -1.81 -11.03
C GLY A 252 23.63 -0.63 -11.98
N VAL A 253 22.51 0.07 -11.82
CA VAL A 253 22.21 1.27 -12.63
C VAL A 253 23.19 2.40 -12.32
N LYS A 254 23.78 2.97 -13.37
CA LYS A 254 24.73 4.10 -13.27
C LYS A 254 23.99 5.43 -13.44
N ILE A 255 24.45 6.47 -12.73
CA ILE A 255 23.99 7.85 -12.93
C ILE A 255 25.19 8.75 -13.13
N ILE A 256 25.15 9.59 -14.17
CA ILE A 256 26.16 10.61 -14.49
C ILE A 256 25.47 11.97 -14.44
N CYS A 257 25.79 12.77 -13.42
CA CYS A 257 25.29 14.13 -13.22
C CYS A 257 26.10 15.16 -14.03
N GLY A 258 25.61 16.40 -14.10
CA GLY A 258 26.26 17.50 -14.83
C GLY A 258 26.27 17.33 -16.35
N THR A 259 25.51 16.37 -16.90
CA THR A 259 25.48 16.03 -18.32
C THR A 259 24.04 16.06 -18.82
N GLY A 260 23.64 17.19 -19.40
CA GLY A 260 22.29 17.42 -19.91
C GLY A 260 22.13 17.14 -21.41
N LEU A 261 20.89 16.87 -21.82
CA LEU A 261 20.50 16.86 -23.23
C LEU A 261 20.51 18.30 -23.78
N SER A 262 21.32 18.55 -24.79
CA SER A 262 21.46 19.85 -25.49
C SER A 262 22.37 19.66 -26.71
N VAL A 263 22.25 20.50 -27.75
CA VAL A 263 23.17 20.45 -28.91
C VAL A 263 24.64 20.64 -28.55
N GLU A 264 24.92 21.32 -27.43
CA GLU A 264 26.28 21.52 -26.88
C GLU A 264 26.70 20.39 -25.93
N GLY A 265 25.79 19.48 -25.60
CA GLY A 265 25.98 18.37 -24.68
C GLY A 265 25.61 17.04 -25.34
N LEU A 266 24.71 16.29 -24.71
CA LEU A 266 24.20 15.04 -25.28
C LEU A 266 23.11 15.31 -26.31
N THR A 267 23.22 14.65 -27.47
CA THR A 267 22.18 14.60 -28.50
C THR A 267 21.76 13.16 -28.76
N LEU A 268 20.55 12.94 -29.29
CA LEU A 268 20.10 11.60 -29.69
C LEU A 268 21.04 10.97 -30.72
N SER A 269 21.51 11.76 -31.70
CA SER A 269 22.45 11.31 -32.72
C SER A 269 23.79 10.90 -32.11
N ALA A 270 24.33 11.67 -31.17
CA ALA A 270 25.57 11.33 -30.48
C ALA A 270 25.44 10.02 -29.69
N LEU A 271 24.36 9.85 -28.93
CA LEU A 271 24.11 8.61 -28.19
C LEU A 271 23.98 7.39 -29.13
N LYS A 272 23.26 7.52 -30.24
CA LYS A 272 23.15 6.45 -31.25
C LYS A 272 24.54 6.11 -31.83
N ASN A 273 25.36 7.11 -32.13
CA ASN A 273 26.73 6.94 -32.64
C ASN A 273 27.66 6.27 -31.62
N ASP A 274 27.49 6.58 -30.32
CA ASP A 274 28.23 5.97 -29.20
C ASP A 274 27.78 4.53 -28.87
N GLY A 275 26.93 3.95 -29.72
CA GLY A 275 26.50 2.55 -29.66
C GLY A 275 25.34 2.27 -28.72
N TYR A 276 24.68 3.30 -28.16
CA TYR A 276 23.45 3.11 -27.39
C TYR A 276 22.33 2.63 -28.33
N LYS A 277 21.74 1.47 -28.01
CA LYS A 277 20.70 0.87 -28.86
C LYS A 277 19.29 1.27 -28.45
N ALA A 278 19.10 1.60 -27.17
CA ALA A 278 17.82 2.08 -26.66
C ALA A 278 18.04 3.33 -25.81
N ILE A 279 17.18 4.33 -26.01
CA ILE A 279 17.22 5.64 -25.34
C ILE A 279 15.85 5.95 -24.75
N PHE A 280 15.80 6.32 -23.47
CA PHE A 280 14.58 6.80 -22.81
C PHE A 280 14.72 8.29 -22.46
N ILE A 281 13.73 9.09 -22.81
CA ILE A 281 13.68 10.53 -22.54
C ILE A 281 12.71 10.78 -21.37
N GLY A 282 13.27 11.16 -20.23
CA GLY A 282 12.53 11.45 -18.99
C GLY A 282 12.98 12.77 -18.34
N ILE A 283 13.28 13.78 -19.17
CA ILE A 283 13.82 15.08 -18.72
C ILE A 283 12.76 16.00 -18.08
N GLY A 284 11.48 15.59 -18.11
CA GLY A 284 10.35 16.40 -17.64
C GLY A 284 10.11 17.65 -18.49
N LEU A 285 9.61 18.71 -17.85
CA LEU A 285 9.40 20.03 -18.44
C LEU A 285 10.32 21.05 -17.74
N PRO A 286 11.55 21.30 -18.26
CA PRO A 286 12.59 22.00 -17.51
C PRO A 286 12.32 23.49 -17.28
N GLU A 287 11.62 24.18 -18.18
CA GLU A 287 11.50 25.64 -18.16
C GLU A 287 10.14 26.12 -17.63
N PRO A 288 10.08 27.24 -16.90
CA PRO A 288 8.82 27.80 -16.44
C PRO A 288 8.01 28.39 -17.61
N LYS A 289 6.69 28.30 -17.52
CA LYS A 289 5.80 29.07 -18.38
C LYS A 289 5.88 30.56 -18.02
N LYS A 290 6.33 31.38 -18.97
CA LYS A 290 6.51 32.84 -18.81
C LYS A 290 5.35 33.60 -19.49
N GLU A 291 5.01 34.75 -18.93
CA GLU A 291 4.02 35.70 -19.48
C GLU A 291 4.69 37.05 -19.70
N SER A 292 4.27 37.77 -20.74
CA SER A 292 4.89 39.04 -21.17
C SER A 292 4.85 40.14 -20.10
N VAL A 293 3.85 40.11 -19.22
CA VAL A 293 3.69 41.07 -18.12
C VAL A 293 4.86 41.06 -17.11
N PHE A 294 5.65 39.97 -17.06
CA PHE A 294 6.80 39.84 -16.17
C PHE A 294 8.14 40.05 -16.88
N GLN A 295 8.14 40.45 -18.15
CA GLN A 295 9.36 40.65 -18.91
C GLN A 295 10.24 41.74 -18.26
N GLY A 296 11.53 41.42 -18.05
CA GLY A 296 12.51 42.33 -17.46
C GLY A 296 12.48 42.38 -15.93
N LEU A 297 11.68 41.56 -15.25
CA LEU A 297 11.72 41.41 -13.79
C LEU A 297 12.53 40.18 -13.39
N GLY A 298 13.28 40.28 -12.30
CA GLY A 298 13.99 39.17 -11.68
C GLY A 298 13.93 39.20 -10.16
N MET A 299 14.81 38.39 -9.55
CA MET A 299 14.86 38.21 -8.09
C MET A 299 15.20 39.51 -7.35
N GLU A 300 15.99 40.40 -7.97
CA GLU A 300 16.35 41.69 -7.39
C GLU A 300 15.13 42.58 -7.22
N GLU A 301 14.19 42.59 -8.17
CA GLU A 301 12.93 43.34 -8.05
C GLU A 301 11.94 42.67 -7.10
N GLY A 302 12.13 41.38 -6.79
CA GLY A 302 11.20 40.57 -5.99
C GLY A 302 10.29 39.65 -6.82
N PHE A 303 10.64 39.39 -8.08
CA PHE A 303 9.92 38.45 -8.95
C PHE A 303 10.62 37.10 -9.02
N TYR A 304 9.84 36.02 -8.97
CA TYR A 304 10.32 34.66 -9.17
C TYR A 304 9.34 33.88 -10.05
N THR A 305 9.85 32.96 -10.85
CA THR A 305 9.06 31.81 -11.30
C THR A 305 9.15 30.67 -10.28
N SER A 306 8.23 29.72 -10.31
CA SER A 306 8.30 28.54 -9.43
C SER A 306 9.57 27.72 -9.64
N LYS A 307 10.06 27.64 -10.89
CA LYS A 307 11.31 26.99 -11.30
C LYS A 307 12.58 27.68 -10.79
N GLU A 308 12.45 28.89 -10.24
CA GLU A 308 13.53 29.60 -9.55
C GLU A 308 13.34 29.53 -8.03
N PHE A 309 12.12 29.80 -7.56
CA PHE A 309 11.80 29.89 -6.14
C PHE A 309 11.92 28.55 -5.40
N LEU A 310 11.24 27.50 -5.88
CA LEU A 310 11.18 26.23 -5.16
C LEU A 310 12.55 25.52 -5.11
N PRO A 311 13.38 25.50 -6.16
CA PRO A 311 14.74 24.96 -6.06
C PRO A 311 15.61 25.65 -5.03
N LEU A 312 15.51 26.97 -4.86
CA LEU A 312 16.24 27.70 -3.83
C LEU A 312 15.80 27.28 -2.42
N VAL A 313 14.49 27.12 -2.19
CA VAL A 313 13.95 26.62 -0.91
C VAL A 313 14.38 25.17 -0.66
N SER A 314 14.28 24.30 -1.68
CA SER A 314 14.70 22.91 -1.60
C SER A 314 16.18 22.77 -1.26
N MET A 315 17.07 23.48 -1.96
CA MET A 315 18.51 23.45 -1.68
C MET A 315 18.86 23.92 -0.26
N ALA A 316 18.11 24.88 0.29
CA ALA A 316 18.32 25.37 1.65
C ALA A 316 17.76 24.44 2.73
N SER A 317 16.67 23.71 2.43
CA SER A 317 15.92 22.91 3.42
C SER A 317 16.23 21.42 3.40
N LYS A 318 16.77 20.89 2.31
CA LYS A 318 17.00 19.47 2.10
C LYS A 318 18.49 19.12 2.26
N PRO A 319 18.91 18.58 3.41
CA PRO A 319 20.31 18.22 3.61
C PRO A 319 20.71 17.09 2.64
N GLY A 320 21.83 17.27 1.93
CA GLY A 320 22.39 16.26 1.03
C GLY A 320 22.14 16.47 -0.48
N ILE A 321 21.36 17.48 -0.88
CA ILE A 321 21.16 17.81 -2.31
C ILE A 321 22.42 18.35 -2.97
N CYS A 322 23.10 19.31 -2.32
CA CYS A 322 24.40 19.83 -2.75
C CYS A 322 25.39 19.81 -1.59
N GLY A 323 26.69 19.76 -1.89
CA GLY A 323 27.75 19.98 -0.89
C GLY A 323 27.87 21.45 -0.46
N CYS A 324 27.07 22.34 -1.04
CA CYS A 324 27.02 23.76 -0.76
C CYS A 324 26.07 24.08 0.41
N ARG A 325 26.43 25.05 1.27
CA ARG A 325 25.54 25.49 2.36
C ARG A 325 24.67 26.64 1.83
N SER A 326 23.53 26.30 1.24
CA SER A 326 22.58 27.30 0.72
C SER A 326 21.80 27.96 1.86
N SER A 327 21.77 29.29 1.89
CA SER A 327 20.93 30.03 2.83
C SER A 327 19.49 30.07 2.35
N LEU A 328 18.54 29.92 3.27
CA LEU A 328 17.12 30.10 2.96
C LEU A 328 16.87 31.55 2.47
N LEU A 329 16.01 31.68 1.46
CA LEU A 329 15.59 32.98 0.94
C LEU A 329 14.93 33.80 2.06
N SER A 330 15.39 35.03 2.26
CA SER A 330 14.77 35.97 3.20
C SER A 330 13.64 36.72 2.51
N ILE A 331 12.42 36.22 2.62
CA ILE A 331 11.22 36.87 2.12
C ILE A 331 10.55 37.65 3.26
N GLN A 332 10.31 38.94 3.04
CA GLN A 332 9.57 39.79 3.98
C GLN A 332 8.35 40.40 3.30
N GLY A 333 7.33 40.74 4.09
CA GLY A 333 6.15 41.43 3.59
C GLY A 333 5.10 40.51 2.97
N THR A 334 4.39 41.02 1.98
CA THR A 334 3.27 40.36 1.30
C THR A 334 3.73 39.69 0.02
N VAL A 335 3.43 38.40 -0.12
CA VAL A 335 3.72 37.59 -1.31
C VAL A 335 2.44 37.37 -2.11
N ILE A 336 2.52 37.52 -3.43
CA ILE A 336 1.49 37.06 -4.38
C ILE A 336 2.02 35.83 -5.08
N VAL A 337 1.27 34.73 -5.04
CA VAL A 337 1.51 33.52 -5.83
C VAL A 337 0.43 33.42 -6.90
N LEU A 338 0.84 33.24 -8.16
CA LEU A 338 -0.06 33.22 -9.30
C LEU A 338 -0.23 31.80 -9.83
N GLY A 339 -1.44 31.26 -9.70
CA GLY A 339 -1.76 29.90 -10.13
C GLY A 339 -2.71 29.18 -9.18
N ALA A 340 -3.14 27.98 -9.60
CA ALA A 340 -4.08 27.14 -8.84
C ALA A 340 -3.83 25.64 -9.04
N GLY A 341 -2.59 25.25 -9.36
CA GLY A 341 -2.15 23.84 -9.35
C GLY A 341 -1.18 23.59 -8.19
N ASP A 342 -0.71 22.36 -8.04
CA ASP A 342 0.17 21.92 -6.94
C ASP A 342 1.35 22.87 -6.72
N THR A 343 2.04 23.23 -7.80
CA THR A 343 3.16 24.19 -7.77
C THR A 343 2.81 25.52 -7.10
N ALA A 344 1.59 26.03 -7.26
CA ALA A 344 1.16 27.28 -6.64
C ALA A 344 0.99 27.14 -5.12
N PHE A 345 0.43 26.02 -4.66
CA PHE A 345 0.25 25.77 -3.22
C PHE A 345 1.57 25.44 -2.52
N ASP A 346 2.47 24.73 -3.19
CA ASP A 346 3.85 24.55 -2.72
C ASP A 346 4.61 25.87 -2.63
N CYS A 347 4.47 26.76 -3.63
CA CYS A 347 5.07 28.09 -3.57
C CYS A 347 4.50 28.91 -2.41
N ALA A 348 3.19 28.83 -2.18
CA ALA A 348 2.52 29.58 -1.12
C ALA A 348 2.97 29.16 0.28
N THR A 349 2.95 27.85 0.56
CA THR A 349 3.37 27.28 1.86
C THR A 349 4.89 27.43 2.08
N SER A 350 5.70 27.31 1.01
CA SER A 350 7.16 27.55 1.07
C SER A 350 7.50 29.02 1.32
N ALA A 351 6.72 29.96 0.80
CA ALA A 351 6.93 31.39 1.06
C ALA A 351 6.79 31.73 2.56
N LEU A 352 5.89 31.05 3.28
CA LEU A 352 5.76 31.19 4.74
C LEU A 352 7.03 30.71 5.46
N ARG A 353 7.68 29.65 4.98
CA ARG A 353 8.97 29.17 5.53
C ARG A 353 10.09 30.17 5.29
N CYS A 354 10.05 30.90 4.19
CA CYS A 354 11.00 31.98 3.89
C CYS A 354 10.77 33.27 4.70
N GLY A 355 9.73 33.34 5.57
CA GLY A 355 9.47 34.49 6.44
C GLY A 355 8.37 35.44 5.93
N ALA A 356 7.60 35.05 4.91
CA ALA A 356 6.49 35.88 4.41
C ALA A 356 5.49 36.23 5.52
N ARG A 357 5.11 37.51 5.61
CA ARG A 357 4.11 37.98 6.59
C ARG A 357 2.69 37.59 6.19
N ARG A 358 2.41 37.54 4.89
CA ARG A 358 1.09 37.22 4.32
C ARG A 358 1.25 36.70 2.89
N VAL A 359 0.47 35.70 2.52
CA VAL A 359 0.51 35.11 1.17
C VAL A 359 -0.88 35.16 0.55
N PHE A 360 -0.95 35.67 -0.68
CA PHE A 360 -2.15 35.63 -1.51
C PHE A 360 -1.93 34.67 -2.68
N VAL A 361 -2.76 33.64 -2.77
CA VAL A 361 -2.87 32.76 -3.94
C VAL A 361 -3.93 33.35 -4.86
N VAL A 362 -3.50 33.83 -6.03
CA VAL A 362 -4.34 34.54 -6.99
C VAL A 362 -4.50 33.72 -8.25
N PHE A 363 -5.74 33.56 -8.71
CA PHE A 363 -6.03 32.74 -9.87
C PHE A 363 -7.14 33.32 -10.75
N ARG A 364 -7.00 33.12 -12.05
CA ARG A 364 -7.84 33.73 -13.09
C ARG A 364 -9.23 33.13 -13.26
N LYS A 365 -9.63 32.17 -12.42
CA LYS A 365 -10.92 31.46 -12.47
C LYS A 365 -11.54 31.38 -11.07
N GLY A 366 -12.63 30.64 -10.90
CA GLY A 366 -13.29 30.42 -9.61
C GLY A 366 -12.62 29.34 -8.76
N PHE A 367 -13.05 29.21 -7.50
CA PHE A 367 -12.58 28.16 -6.57
C PHE A 367 -12.86 26.74 -7.08
N THR A 368 -13.98 26.55 -7.78
CA THR A 368 -14.36 25.26 -8.41
C THR A 368 -13.43 24.87 -9.57
N ASN A 369 -12.52 25.75 -9.98
CA ASN A 369 -11.56 25.51 -11.05
C ASN A 369 -10.12 25.37 -10.54
N ILE A 370 -9.92 25.26 -9.23
CA ILE A 370 -8.62 24.87 -8.67
C ILE A 370 -8.26 23.48 -9.21
N ARG A 371 -7.03 23.34 -9.72
CA ARG A 371 -6.53 22.11 -10.35
C ARG A 371 -5.88 21.16 -9.36
N ALA A 372 -5.27 21.71 -8.31
CA ALA A 372 -4.72 20.88 -7.24
C ALA A 372 -5.85 20.16 -6.52
N VAL A 373 -5.55 18.98 -6.00
CA VAL A 373 -6.52 18.23 -5.21
C VAL A 373 -6.85 18.95 -3.90
N PRO A 374 -8.03 18.70 -3.31
CA PRO A 374 -8.46 19.37 -2.08
C PRO A 374 -7.45 19.27 -0.93
N GLU A 375 -6.74 18.14 -0.83
CA GLU A 375 -5.76 17.90 0.24
C GLU A 375 -4.57 18.87 0.14
N GLU A 376 -4.14 19.19 -1.08
CA GLU A 376 -3.03 20.13 -1.32
C GLU A 376 -3.46 21.58 -1.05
N MET A 377 -4.68 21.95 -1.46
CA MET A 377 -5.27 23.25 -1.15
C MET A 377 -5.45 23.44 0.36
N GLU A 378 -5.85 22.40 1.09
CA GLU A 378 -6.13 22.48 2.52
C GLU A 378 -4.88 22.85 3.32
N LEU A 379 -3.69 22.37 2.94
CA LEU A 379 -2.43 22.75 3.58
C LEU A 379 -2.22 24.28 3.56
N ALA A 380 -2.36 24.90 2.38
CA ALA A 380 -2.24 26.35 2.24
C ALA A 380 -3.32 27.11 3.03
N LYS A 381 -4.54 26.56 3.10
CA LYS A 381 -5.68 27.15 3.79
C LYS A 381 -5.53 27.11 5.32
N GLU A 382 -5.07 26.00 5.87
CA GLU A 382 -4.83 25.85 7.31
C GLU A 382 -3.73 26.80 7.80
N GLU A 383 -2.71 27.02 6.95
CA GLU A 383 -1.63 28.00 7.15
C GLU A 383 -2.01 29.44 6.79
N LYS A 384 -3.31 29.71 6.62
CA LYS A 384 -3.89 31.05 6.45
C LYS A 384 -3.43 31.79 5.19
N CYS A 385 -3.06 31.08 4.13
CA CYS A 385 -2.99 31.70 2.80
C CYS A 385 -4.37 32.23 2.40
N GLU A 386 -4.38 33.37 1.72
CA GLU A 386 -5.63 33.97 1.21
C GLU A 386 -5.79 33.69 -0.26
N PHE A 387 -7.03 33.42 -0.67
CA PHE A 387 -7.35 32.96 -2.01
C PHE A 387 -8.16 34.04 -2.71
N LEU A 388 -7.66 34.56 -3.83
CA LEU A 388 -8.30 35.61 -4.61
C LEU A 388 -8.64 35.06 -6.01
N PRO A 389 -9.90 34.59 -6.21
CA PRO A 389 -10.35 34.06 -7.49
C PRO A 389 -10.62 35.20 -8.49
N PHE A 390 -10.84 34.84 -9.74
CA PHE A 390 -11.30 35.72 -10.82
C PHE A 390 -10.38 36.93 -11.11
N LEU A 391 -9.07 36.73 -11.01
CA LEU A 391 -8.09 37.80 -11.24
C LEU A 391 -7.01 37.39 -12.24
N SER A 392 -6.91 38.14 -13.35
CA SER A 392 -5.88 37.98 -14.36
C SER A 392 -4.77 39.03 -14.20
N PRO A 393 -3.48 38.63 -14.15
CA PRO A 393 -2.33 39.53 -14.13
C PRO A 393 -2.33 40.56 -15.26
N HIS A 394 -2.21 41.86 -14.93
CA HIS A 394 -2.19 42.91 -15.94
C HIS A 394 -0.93 43.78 -15.92
N LYS A 395 -0.48 44.21 -14.74
CA LYS A 395 0.74 45.05 -14.63
C LYS A 395 1.41 44.93 -13.27
N VAL A 396 2.71 44.67 -13.26
CA VAL A 396 3.52 44.79 -12.04
C VAL A 396 3.92 46.25 -11.84
N VAL A 397 3.82 46.74 -10.60
CA VAL A 397 4.18 48.11 -10.22
C VAL A 397 5.49 48.07 -9.43
N VAL A 398 6.55 48.58 -10.05
CA VAL A 398 7.89 48.69 -9.45
C VAL A 398 8.15 50.15 -9.06
N LYS A 399 8.70 50.37 -7.87
CA LYS A 399 9.19 51.67 -7.39
C LYS A 399 10.53 51.48 -6.68
N GLY A 400 11.52 52.31 -7.00
CA GLY A 400 12.84 52.22 -6.38
C GLY A 400 13.52 50.85 -6.58
N GLY A 401 13.30 50.23 -7.74
CA GLY A 401 13.85 48.90 -8.05
C GLY A 401 13.19 47.72 -7.33
N LYS A 402 12.07 47.92 -6.62
CA LYS A 402 11.34 46.86 -5.92
C LYS A 402 9.87 46.83 -6.31
N ILE A 403 9.27 45.64 -6.36
CA ILE A 403 7.83 45.47 -6.51
C ILE A 403 7.13 46.07 -5.28
N VAL A 404 6.08 46.86 -5.51
CA VAL A 404 5.26 47.44 -4.44
C VAL A 404 3.76 47.14 -4.58
N ALA A 405 3.34 46.66 -5.76
CA ALA A 405 1.98 46.23 -6.04
C ALA A 405 1.90 45.46 -7.36
N MET A 406 0.79 44.73 -7.53
CA MET A 406 0.37 44.13 -8.78
C MET A 406 -1.06 44.56 -9.12
N LYS A 407 -1.29 44.94 -10.38
CA LYS A 407 -2.61 45.24 -10.93
C LYS A 407 -3.15 44.02 -11.66
N PHE A 408 -4.43 43.76 -11.43
CA PHE A 408 -5.19 42.68 -12.05
C PHE A 408 -6.42 43.23 -12.74
N LEU A 409 -6.89 42.50 -13.75
CA LEU A 409 -8.23 42.63 -14.32
C LEU A 409 -9.13 41.56 -13.72
N ARG A 410 -10.40 41.88 -13.48
CA ARG A 410 -11.40 40.87 -13.13
C ARG A 410 -11.62 39.93 -14.32
N THR A 411 -11.81 38.66 -14.04
CA THR A 411 -12.26 37.67 -15.03
C THR A 411 -13.65 37.15 -14.71
N GLU A 412 -14.36 36.70 -15.73
CA GLU A 412 -15.64 36.02 -15.58
C GLU A 412 -15.86 35.02 -16.72
N GLN A 413 -16.81 34.12 -16.51
CA GLN A 413 -17.22 33.13 -17.49
C GLN A 413 -18.56 33.55 -18.09
N ASP A 414 -18.64 33.61 -19.42
CA ASP A 414 -19.90 33.87 -20.12
C ASP A 414 -20.78 32.60 -20.22
N GLU A 415 -21.98 32.75 -20.78
CA GLU A 415 -22.96 31.67 -20.93
C GLU A 415 -22.45 30.52 -21.82
N ASP A 416 -21.52 30.81 -22.75
CA ASP A 416 -20.88 29.84 -23.63
C ASP A 416 -19.68 29.12 -22.96
N GLY A 417 -19.33 29.53 -21.75
CA GLY A 417 -18.24 28.95 -20.98
C GLY A 417 -16.86 29.54 -21.29
N ASN A 418 -16.77 30.58 -22.12
CA ASN A 418 -15.52 31.27 -22.40
C ASN A 418 -15.15 32.23 -21.26
N TRP A 419 -13.84 32.43 -21.09
CA TRP A 419 -13.31 33.27 -20.02
C TRP A 419 -12.89 34.62 -20.58
N ASN A 420 -13.49 35.69 -20.05
CA ASN A 420 -13.28 37.06 -20.49
C ASN A 420 -12.59 37.90 -19.40
N GLU A 421 -11.82 38.90 -19.82
CA GLU A 421 -11.19 39.89 -18.93
C GLU A 421 -11.95 41.22 -19.01
N ASP A 422 -12.40 41.73 -17.87
CA ASP A 422 -13.01 43.04 -17.77
C ASP A 422 -11.92 44.10 -17.51
N LYS A 423 -11.70 44.97 -18.51
CA LYS A 423 -10.69 46.02 -18.49
C LYS A 423 -11.06 47.21 -17.60
N GLU A 424 -12.34 47.41 -17.30
CA GLU A 424 -12.84 48.49 -16.45
C GLU A 424 -12.75 48.10 -14.97
N GLN A 425 -12.92 46.81 -14.66
CA GLN A 425 -12.84 46.29 -13.30
C GLN A 425 -11.41 45.87 -12.93
N THR A 426 -10.67 46.82 -12.34
CA THR A 426 -9.27 46.60 -11.93
C THR A 426 -9.10 46.44 -10.42
N VAL A 427 -8.18 45.57 -10.02
CA VAL A 427 -7.74 45.41 -8.62
C VAL A 427 -6.27 45.75 -8.52
N ARG A 428 -5.88 46.59 -7.56
CA ARG A 428 -4.48 46.85 -7.22
C ARG A 428 -4.16 46.25 -5.85
N LEU A 429 -3.43 45.13 -5.86
CA LEU A 429 -3.01 44.44 -4.65
C LEU A 429 -1.59 44.85 -4.28
N LYS A 430 -1.36 45.27 -3.03
CA LYS A 430 -0.01 45.58 -2.52
C LYS A 430 0.76 44.28 -2.31
N ALA A 431 1.99 44.23 -2.79
CA ALA A 431 2.88 43.09 -2.63
C ALA A 431 4.33 43.53 -2.76
N ASP A 432 5.20 42.78 -2.09
CA ASP A 432 6.65 42.96 -2.09
C ASP A 432 7.31 41.90 -2.99
N ILE A 433 6.70 40.70 -3.05
CA ILE A 433 7.17 39.57 -3.85
C ILE A 433 6.05 39.04 -4.74
N VAL A 434 6.38 38.64 -5.96
CA VAL A 434 5.47 37.96 -6.90
C VAL A 434 6.12 36.66 -7.37
N ILE A 435 5.38 35.54 -7.23
CA ILE A 435 5.81 34.21 -7.66
C ILE A 435 4.84 33.70 -8.73
N SER A 436 5.34 33.46 -9.95
CA SER A 436 4.57 32.87 -11.04
C SER A 436 4.64 31.34 -11.00
N ALA A 437 3.49 30.68 -10.87
CA ALA A 437 3.34 29.23 -10.81
C ALA A 437 2.37 28.70 -11.90
N PHE A 438 2.55 29.16 -13.14
CA PHE A 438 1.68 28.80 -14.27
C PHE A 438 1.94 27.42 -14.88
N GLY A 439 2.94 26.70 -14.36
CA GLY A 439 3.39 25.42 -14.88
C GLY A 439 4.70 25.54 -15.64
N SER A 440 5.06 24.45 -16.32
CA SER A 440 6.35 24.29 -16.98
C SER A 440 6.15 23.87 -18.43
N THR A 441 7.18 24.01 -19.25
CA THR A 441 7.18 23.80 -20.70
C THR A 441 8.54 23.29 -21.16
N LEU A 442 8.61 22.80 -22.40
CA LEU A 442 9.87 22.59 -23.12
C LEU A 442 9.95 23.65 -24.23
N ASN A 443 10.86 24.61 -24.12
CA ASN A 443 10.96 25.74 -25.06
C ASN A 443 12.38 26.00 -25.57
N ASP A 444 13.42 25.51 -24.89
CA ASP A 444 14.81 25.67 -25.26
C ASP A 444 15.07 25.04 -26.64
N PRO A 445 15.38 25.86 -27.67
CA PRO A 445 15.65 25.36 -29.01
C PRO A 445 16.80 24.35 -29.03
N LYS A 446 17.81 24.53 -28.18
CA LYS A 446 18.98 23.63 -28.10
C LYS A 446 18.59 22.25 -27.59
N VAL A 447 17.64 22.16 -26.68
CA VAL A 447 17.15 20.87 -26.16
C VAL A 447 16.27 20.20 -27.21
N LYS A 448 15.40 20.95 -27.88
CA LYS A 448 14.55 20.42 -28.97
C LYS A 448 15.36 19.92 -30.16
N GLU A 449 16.37 20.68 -30.57
CA GLU A 449 17.27 20.30 -31.65
C GLU A 449 18.10 19.05 -31.30
N ALA A 450 18.52 18.90 -30.04
CA ALA A 450 19.18 17.68 -29.56
C ALA A 450 18.31 16.41 -29.65
N LEU A 451 16.98 16.57 -29.75
CA LEU A 451 16.00 15.51 -29.96
C LEU A 451 15.72 15.22 -31.45
N HIS A 452 16.35 15.90 -32.40
CA HIS A 452 16.19 15.59 -33.82
C HIS A 452 16.60 14.13 -34.12
N PRO A 453 15.86 13.37 -34.97
CA PRO A 453 14.73 13.77 -35.81
C PRO A 453 13.33 13.45 -35.24
N LEU A 454 13.15 13.44 -33.92
CA LEU A 454 11.84 13.13 -33.32
C LEU A 454 10.72 14.04 -33.83
N LYS A 455 9.54 13.45 -34.07
CA LYS A 455 8.31 14.21 -34.29
C LYS A 455 7.82 14.81 -32.98
N PHE A 456 7.33 16.04 -33.08
CA PHE A 456 6.68 16.75 -31.99
C PHE A 456 5.20 16.94 -32.30
N ASN A 457 4.37 16.84 -31.28
CA ASN A 457 2.94 17.11 -31.39
C ASN A 457 2.66 18.63 -31.41
N HIS A 458 1.38 19.00 -31.54
CA HIS A 458 0.95 20.40 -31.58
C HIS A 458 1.21 21.19 -30.28
N TRP A 459 1.50 20.51 -29.17
CA TRP A 459 1.92 21.14 -27.91
C TRP A 459 3.43 21.40 -27.84
N GLY A 460 4.18 21.01 -28.87
CA GLY A 460 5.64 21.14 -28.90
C GLY A 460 6.35 20.14 -27.99
N LEU A 461 5.73 18.99 -27.72
CA LEU A 461 6.29 17.87 -26.95
C LEU A 461 6.53 16.64 -27.85
N PRO A 462 7.49 15.74 -27.53
CA PRO A 462 7.71 14.52 -28.28
C PRO A 462 6.43 13.70 -28.44
N GLU A 463 6.12 13.29 -29.68
CA GLU A 463 5.00 12.39 -29.94
C GLU A 463 5.37 10.96 -29.54
N VAL A 464 4.51 10.31 -28.75
CA VAL A 464 4.68 8.92 -28.32
C VAL A 464 3.41 8.12 -28.55
N ASP A 465 3.60 6.84 -28.86
CA ASP A 465 2.52 5.85 -28.80
C ASP A 465 2.14 5.57 -27.34
N ARG A 466 0.84 5.63 -27.04
CA ARG A 466 0.32 5.58 -25.66
C ARG A 466 0.45 4.22 -24.98
N GLU A 467 0.55 3.14 -25.75
CA GLU A 467 0.71 1.81 -25.20
C GLU A 467 2.18 1.47 -24.98
N THR A 468 3.02 1.81 -25.95
CA THR A 468 4.42 1.39 -25.99
C THR A 468 5.40 2.42 -25.44
N MET A 469 4.96 3.68 -25.31
CA MET A 469 5.80 4.85 -25.00
C MET A 469 6.89 5.12 -26.03
N GLN A 470 6.79 4.50 -27.21
CA GLN A 470 7.75 4.64 -28.30
C GLN A 470 7.50 5.93 -29.06
N THR A 471 8.57 6.63 -29.40
CA THR A 471 8.50 7.84 -30.24
C THR A 471 8.42 7.51 -31.74
N SER A 472 8.47 8.53 -32.61
CA SER A 472 8.60 8.31 -34.06
C SER A 472 9.88 7.56 -34.46
N GLU A 473 10.90 7.52 -33.59
CA GLU A 473 12.18 6.87 -33.85
C GLU A 473 12.26 5.50 -33.14
N PRO A 474 12.47 4.40 -33.89
CA PRO A 474 12.72 3.09 -33.28
C PRO A 474 13.91 3.13 -32.32
N GLY A 475 13.76 2.49 -31.16
CA GLY A 475 14.76 2.51 -30.09
C GLY A 475 14.76 3.78 -29.22
N VAL A 476 13.92 4.77 -29.52
CA VAL A 476 13.77 5.98 -28.68
C VAL A 476 12.36 6.01 -28.08
N PHE A 477 12.30 6.14 -26.75
CA PHE A 477 11.09 6.12 -25.94
C PHE A 477 11.04 7.39 -25.07
N ALA A 478 9.87 7.82 -24.64
CA ALA A 478 9.73 8.97 -23.74
C ALA A 478 8.57 8.77 -22.76
N GLY A 479 8.68 9.34 -21.56
CA GLY A 479 7.68 9.16 -20.50
C GLY A 479 7.84 10.14 -19.33
N GLY A 480 6.78 10.29 -18.54
CA GLY A 480 6.63 11.35 -17.53
C GLY A 480 6.22 12.68 -18.14
N ASP A 481 6.40 13.80 -17.44
CA ASP A 481 5.88 15.12 -17.87
C ASP A 481 6.22 15.51 -19.32
N ILE A 482 7.36 15.04 -19.84
CA ILE A 482 7.80 15.30 -21.22
C ILE A 482 6.85 14.68 -22.27
N SER A 483 6.13 13.60 -21.94
CA SER A 483 5.12 12.99 -22.82
C SER A 483 3.88 13.86 -22.96
N GLY A 484 3.63 14.75 -21.98
CA GLY A 484 2.42 15.56 -21.87
C GLY A 484 1.15 14.77 -21.52
N LEU A 485 1.28 13.50 -21.16
CA LEU A 485 0.15 12.63 -20.80
C LEU A 485 -0.12 12.61 -19.29
N THR A 486 0.90 12.88 -18.48
CA THR A 486 0.90 12.66 -17.03
C THR A 486 1.11 13.96 -16.27
N ASN A 487 0.55 14.04 -15.04
CA ASN A 487 0.76 15.21 -14.17
C ASN A 487 1.21 14.83 -12.75
N THR A 488 1.37 13.53 -12.47
CA THR A 488 1.73 13.04 -11.13
C THR A 488 2.99 12.18 -11.15
N THR A 489 3.65 12.07 -9.98
CA THR A 489 4.82 11.19 -9.81
C THR A 489 4.50 9.74 -10.15
N VAL A 490 3.34 9.22 -9.73
CA VAL A 490 2.98 7.80 -9.94
C VAL A 490 2.68 7.47 -11.41
N GLU A 491 2.09 8.41 -12.15
CA GLU A 491 1.90 8.25 -13.59
C GLU A 491 3.24 8.32 -14.33
N SER A 492 4.14 9.24 -13.96
CA SER A 492 5.50 9.28 -14.50
C SER A 492 6.27 7.97 -14.25
N VAL A 493 6.14 7.40 -13.06
CA VAL A 493 6.68 6.07 -12.75
C VAL A 493 6.07 5.00 -13.65
N ASN A 494 4.76 5.06 -13.89
CA ASN A 494 4.08 4.11 -14.77
C ASN A 494 4.52 4.22 -16.23
N ASP A 495 4.74 5.43 -16.75
CA ASP A 495 5.29 5.62 -18.11
C ASP A 495 6.65 4.93 -18.25
N GLY A 496 7.53 5.08 -17.25
CA GLY A 496 8.82 4.39 -17.21
C GLY A 496 8.68 2.87 -17.11
N LYS A 497 7.74 2.38 -16.30
CA LYS A 497 7.41 0.94 -16.16
C LYS A 497 6.94 0.38 -17.51
N GLN A 498 6.01 1.06 -18.16
CA GLN A 498 5.46 0.68 -19.45
C GLN A 498 6.55 0.65 -20.53
N ALA A 499 7.31 1.74 -20.65
CA ALA A 499 8.41 1.86 -21.61
C ALA A 499 9.44 0.74 -21.45
N SER A 500 9.77 0.34 -20.21
CA SER A 500 10.77 -0.71 -19.96
C SER A 500 10.46 -2.05 -20.66
N TRP A 501 9.18 -2.44 -20.72
CA TRP A 501 8.76 -3.67 -21.39
C TRP A 501 8.93 -3.58 -22.91
N PHE A 502 8.58 -2.44 -23.51
CA PHE A 502 8.69 -2.26 -24.95
C PHE A 502 10.12 -1.96 -25.41
N MET A 503 10.92 -1.30 -24.57
CA MET A 503 12.38 -1.24 -24.73
C MET A 503 12.99 -2.65 -24.68
N HIS A 504 12.56 -3.49 -23.75
CA HIS A 504 12.97 -4.89 -23.70
C HIS A 504 12.62 -5.64 -24.99
N LYS A 505 11.37 -5.55 -25.43
CA LYS A 505 10.90 -6.14 -26.69
C LYS A 505 11.70 -5.65 -27.90
N TYR A 506 11.95 -4.34 -27.99
CA TYR A 506 12.74 -3.73 -29.05
C TYR A 506 14.19 -4.21 -29.04
N ILE A 507 14.85 -4.20 -27.88
CA ILE A 507 16.24 -4.69 -27.79
C ILE A 507 16.29 -6.16 -28.18
N LYS A 508 15.34 -6.99 -27.74
CA LYS A 508 15.31 -8.42 -28.09
C LYS A 508 15.19 -8.65 -29.60
N SER A 509 14.37 -7.87 -30.29
CA SER A 509 14.23 -8.00 -31.74
C SER A 509 15.52 -7.67 -32.50
N LEU A 510 16.35 -6.75 -32.00
CA LEU A 510 17.67 -6.45 -32.58
C LEU A 510 18.63 -7.65 -32.58
N TYR A 511 18.45 -8.60 -31.65
CA TYR A 511 19.26 -9.81 -31.54
C TYR A 511 18.50 -11.07 -32.00
N GLY A 512 17.42 -10.91 -32.77
CA GLY A 512 16.64 -12.05 -33.30
C GLY A 512 15.91 -12.86 -32.23
N ALA A 513 15.72 -12.32 -31.03
CA ALA A 513 15.02 -12.97 -29.94
C ALA A 513 13.58 -12.43 -29.81
N SER A 514 12.64 -13.31 -29.46
CA SER A 514 11.26 -12.94 -29.15
C SER A 514 11.04 -12.84 -27.64
N VAL A 515 9.99 -12.12 -27.26
CA VAL A 515 9.50 -12.02 -25.88
C VAL A 515 8.05 -12.52 -25.81
N PRO A 516 7.57 -12.98 -24.65
CA PRO A 516 6.17 -13.38 -24.49
C PRO A 516 5.19 -12.26 -24.92
N ALA A 517 4.04 -12.63 -25.49
CA ALA A 517 3.03 -11.65 -25.88
C ALA A 517 2.43 -10.91 -24.68
N VAL A 518 2.26 -11.60 -23.56
CA VAL A 518 1.79 -11.02 -22.30
C VAL A 518 2.98 -10.45 -21.53
N PRO A 519 2.96 -9.16 -21.13
CA PRO A 519 4.03 -8.57 -20.34
C PRO A 519 4.35 -9.32 -19.05
N ARG A 520 5.63 -9.51 -18.76
CA ARG A 520 6.15 -10.20 -17.56
C ARG A 520 7.31 -9.41 -16.96
N LEU A 521 7.01 -8.26 -16.35
CA LEU A 521 8.00 -7.50 -15.60
C LEU A 521 8.32 -8.21 -14.27
N PRO A 522 9.61 -8.38 -13.89
CA PRO A 522 9.95 -9.02 -12.62
C PRO A 522 9.56 -8.18 -11.40
N LEU A 523 9.27 -8.88 -10.31
CA LEU A 523 8.93 -8.29 -9.02
C LEU A 523 10.16 -7.66 -8.34
N PHE A 524 9.94 -7.03 -7.19
CA PHE A 524 11.00 -6.54 -6.31
C PHE A 524 11.51 -7.65 -5.41
N TYR A 525 12.83 -7.84 -5.31
CA TYR A 525 13.43 -8.86 -4.46
C TYR A 525 14.48 -8.29 -3.52
N THR A 526 14.65 -8.97 -2.38
CA THR A 526 15.68 -8.67 -1.37
C THR A 526 16.28 -9.98 -0.84
N PRO A 527 17.38 -9.92 -0.08
CA PRO A 527 17.94 -11.11 0.59
C PRO A 527 16.97 -11.86 1.51
N ILE A 528 15.89 -11.22 1.99
CA ILE A 528 14.85 -11.92 2.78
C ILE A 528 14.15 -13.00 1.95
N ASP A 529 14.04 -12.81 0.64
CA ASP A 529 13.37 -13.79 -0.23
C ASP A 529 14.17 -15.08 -0.42
N LEU A 530 15.45 -15.09 -0.01
CA LEU A 530 16.33 -16.27 -0.05
C LEU A 530 16.26 -17.10 1.23
N VAL A 531 15.53 -16.64 2.26
CA VAL A 531 15.41 -17.36 3.53
C VAL A 531 14.64 -18.66 3.30
N ASP A 532 15.27 -19.79 3.61
CA ASP A 532 14.63 -21.10 3.57
C ASP A 532 13.62 -21.22 4.72
N LEU A 533 12.34 -21.39 4.37
CA LEU A 533 11.25 -21.60 5.31
C LEU A 533 10.84 -23.09 5.40
N SER A 534 11.54 -23.99 4.71
CA SER A 534 11.20 -25.41 4.73
C SER A 534 11.45 -26.05 6.09
N ILE A 535 10.63 -27.05 6.43
CA ILE A 535 10.73 -27.80 7.68
C ILE A 535 10.53 -29.28 7.42
N GLU A 536 11.08 -30.13 8.29
CA GLU A 536 10.80 -31.56 8.31
C GLU A 536 10.08 -31.91 9.62
N MET A 537 8.99 -32.67 9.54
CA MET A 537 8.20 -33.11 10.68
C MET A 537 7.66 -34.52 10.42
N ALA A 538 7.88 -35.44 11.36
CA ALA A 538 7.45 -36.85 11.25
C ALA A 538 7.88 -37.52 9.93
N GLY A 539 9.09 -37.21 9.46
CA GLY A 539 9.65 -37.74 8.20
C GLY A 539 9.05 -37.12 6.92
N LEU A 540 8.17 -36.11 7.05
CA LEU A 540 7.59 -35.37 5.93
C LEU A 540 8.28 -34.02 5.77
N ARG A 541 8.66 -33.69 4.53
CA ARG A 541 9.28 -32.40 4.20
C ARG A 541 8.24 -31.43 3.66
N PHE A 542 8.15 -30.26 4.28
CA PHE A 542 7.24 -29.19 3.92
C PHE A 542 8.02 -28.02 3.32
N SER A 543 7.58 -27.48 2.17
CA SER A 543 8.23 -26.33 1.53
C SER A 543 8.16 -25.04 2.35
N ASN A 544 7.18 -24.94 3.26
CA ASN A 544 7.01 -23.89 4.27
C ASN A 544 6.08 -24.45 5.39
N PRO A 545 5.99 -23.83 6.57
CA PRO A 545 5.25 -24.41 7.70
C PRO A 545 3.73 -24.14 7.67
N PHE A 546 3.20 -23.60 6.56
CA PHE A 546 1.81 -23.14 6.50
C PHE A 546 0.93 -24.11 5.71
N GLY A 547 -0.19 -24.50 6.31
CA GLY A 547 -1.16 -25.39 5.68
C GLY A 547 -2.61 -25.08 6.02
N LEU A 548 -3.51 -25.57 5.18
CA LEU A 548 -4.95 -25.46 5.41
C LEU A 548 -5.43 -26.51 6.41
N ALA A 549 -6.06 -26.07 7.49
CA ALA A 549 -6.72 -26.96 8.45
C ALA A 549 -7.93 -27.69 7.83
N SER A 550 -8.28 -28.85 8.38
CA SER A 550 -9.52 -29.58 8.03
C SER A 550 -10.75 -28.75 8.44
N ALA A 551 -11.29 -27.96 7.51
CA ALA A 551 -12.30 -26.94 7.79
C ALA A 551 -12.99 -26.46 6.50
N THR A 552 -13.79 -25.41 6.59
CA THR A 552 -14.51 -24.82 5.44
C THR A 552 -13.60 -24.44 4.25
N PRO A 553 -12.37 -23.92 4.43
CA PRO A 553 -11.44 -23.69 3.31
C PRO A 553 -11.04 -24.95 2.52
N THR A 554 -11.29 -26.14 3.05
CA THR A 554 -11.01 -27.42 2.40
C THR A 554 -12.27 -28.24 2.16
N THR A 555 -13.42 -27.56 1.99
CA THR A 555 -14.72 -28.20 1.70
C THR A 555 -14.70 -29.08 0.44
N SER A 556 -13.88 -28.71 -0.56
CA SER A 556 -13.72 -29.44 -1.82
C SER A 556 -12.25 -29.50 -2.22
N SER A 557 -11.84 -30.57 -2.91
CA SER A 557 -10.45 -30.77 -3.36
C SER A 557 -9.97 -29.69 -4.36
N SER A 558 -10.86 -29.13 -5.17
CA SER A 558 -10.55 -28.00 -6.04
C SER A 558 -10.14 -26.72 -5.28
N MET A 559 -10.55 -26.57 -4.01
CA MET A 559 -10.08 -25.49 -3.15
C MET A 559 -8.64 -25.75 -2.68
N ILE A 560 -8.32 -27.01 -2.36
CA ILE A 560 -6.96 -27.43 -2.00
C ILE A 560 -6.00 -27.22 -3.17
N ARG A 561 -6.40 -27.62 -4.39
CA ARG A 561 -5.64 -27.37 -5.62
C ARG A 561 -5.25 -25.88 -5.75
N ARG A 562 -6.23 -24.98 -5.66
CA ARG A 562 -5.97 -23.53 -5.74
C ARG A 562 -5.10 -23.02 -4.59
N ALA A 563 -5.16 -23.64 -3.42
CA ALA A 563 -4.27 -23.29 -2.32
C ALA A 563 -2.82 -23.71 -2.58
N PHE A 564 -2.59 -24.89 -3.17
CA PHE A 564 -1.25 -25.31 -3.59
C PHE A 564 -0.70 -24.44 -4.71
N GLU A 565 -1.52 -24.07 -5.70
CA GLU A 565 -1.16 -23.09 -6.74
C GLU A 565 -0.79 -21.72 -6.14
N ALA A 566 -1.42 -21.32 -5.05
CA ALA A 566 -1.10 -20.10 -4.30
C ALA A 566 0.14 -20.22 -3.39
N GLY A 567 0.72 -21.40 -3.23
CA GLY A 567 1.96 -21.62 -2.48
C GLY A 567 1.85 -22.24 -1.09
N TRP A 568 0.65 -22.63 -0.64
CA TRP A 568 0.50 -23.40 0.61
C TRP A 568 1.31 -24.71 0.53
N ALA A 569 2.00 -25.10 1.60
CA ALA A 569 2.85 -26.29 1.59
C ALA A 569 2.06 -27.58 1.82
N PHE A 570 1.01 -27.50 2.64
CA PHE A 570 0.18 -28.65 2.96
C PHE A 570 -1.29 -28.30 3.12
N ALA A 571 -2.15 -29.31 3.03
CA ALA A 571 -3.56 -29.15 3.29
C ALA A 571 -4.16 -30.43 3.86
N LEU A 572 -5.10 -30.25 4.78
CA LEU A 572 -5.95 -31.31 5.29
C LEU A 572 -7.23 -31.40 4.45
N THR A 573 -7.63 -32.61 4.08
CA THR A 573 -9.00 -32.82 3.57
C THR A 573 -10.01 -32.42 4.64
N LYS A 574 -11.22 -31.99 4.25
CA LYS A 574 -12.33 -31.94 5.22
C LYS A 574 -12.55 -33.36 5.74
N THR A 575 -12.67 -33.51 7.07
CA THR A 575 -12.86 -34.82 7.70
C THR A 575 -13.94 -35.61 6.98
N PHE A 576 -13.64 -36.84 6.57
CA PHE A 576 -14.61 -37.73 5.93
C PHE A 576 -14.68 -39.08 6.65
N SER A 577 -15.75 -39.82 6.40
CA SER A 577 -16.07 -41.09 7.06
C SER A 577 -16.49 -42.12 6.01
N LEU A 578 -16.74 -43.36 6.47
CA LEU A 578 -17.35 -44.40 5.65
C LEU A 578 -18.80 -44.01 5.28
N ASP A 579 -19.33 -44.57 4.19
CA ASP A 579 -20.65 -44.20 3.65
C ASP A 579 -21.79 -44.43 4.65
N LYS A 580 -21.65 -45.41 5.56
CA LYS A 580 -22.62 -45.67 6.64
C LYS A 580 -22.74 -44.52 7.64
N ASP A 581 -21.71 -43.69 7.74
CA ASP A 581 -21.60 -42.54 8.65
C ASP A 581 -21.82 -41.22 7.92
N ILE A 582 -22.48 -41.24 6.76
CA ILE A 582 -22.82 -40.04 6.00
C ILE A 582 -23.63 -39.05 6.86
N VAL A 583 -23.37 -37.77 6.65
CA VAL A 583 -24.00 -36.67 7.39
C VAL A 583 -24.73 -35.71 6.47
N THR A 584 -25.61 -34.91 7.06
CA THR A 584 -26.26 -33.78 6.39
C THR A 584 -26.14 -32.56 7.29
N ASN A 585 -25.55 -31.49 6.75
CA ASN A 585 -25.40 -30.24 7.48
C ASN A 585 -26.75 -29.51 7.61
N VAL A 586 -26.89 -28.74 8.69
CA VAL A 586 -28.00 -27.79 8.87
C VAL A 586 -27.63 -26.40 8.36
N SER A 587 -28.61 -25.49 8.28
CA SER A 587 -28.39 -24.07 7.99
C SER A 587 -29.36 -23.19 8.78
N PRO A 588 -28.94 -21.98 9.23
CA PRO A 588 -27.57 -21.44 9.20
C PRO A 588 -26.63 -22.17 10.18
N ARG A 589 -25.33 -22.22 9.87
CA ARG A 589 -24.36 -23.04 10.65
C ARG A 589 -22.98 -22.43 10.93
N ILE A 590 -22.62 -21.31 10.31
CA ILE A 590 -21.39 -20.58 10.59
C ILE A 590 -21.78 -19.11 10.80
N ILE A 591 -21.39 -18.55 11.93
CA ILE A 591 -21.72 -17.18 12.31
C ILE A 591 -20.49 -16.42 12.78
N ARG A 592 -20.56 -15.08 12.67
CA ARG A 592 -19.52 -14.20 13.23
C ARG A 592 -19.48 -14.29 14.75
N GLY A 593 -18.29 -14.05 15.31
CA GLY A 593 -18.09 -13.91 16.73
C GLY A 593 -18.61 -12.58 17.29
N THR A 594 -19.06 -12.60 18.54
CA THR A 594 -19.43 -11.42 19.34
C THR A 594 -18.30 -11.00 20.31
N THR A 595 -17.17 -11.71 20.29
CA THR A 595 -16.03 -11.58 21.23
C THR A 595 -15.30 -10.24 21.17
N ILE A 596 -15.58 -9.42 20.14
CA ILE A 596 -15.01 -8.08 19.97
C ILE A 596 -16.08 -6.99 19.81
N GLY A 597 -17.28 -7.25 20.32
CA GLY A 597 -18.40 -6.31 20.25
C GLY A 597 -19.02 -6.24 18.84
N PRO A 598 -19.74 -5.15 18.51
CA PRO A 598 -20.49 -5.01 17.26
C PRO A 598 -19.60 -4.60 16.06
N MET A 599 -18.40 -5.19 15.93
CA MET A 599 -17.50 -4.96 14.78
C MET A 599 -17.78 -5.95 13.65
N TYR A 600 -18.17 -5.45 12.49
CA TYR A 600 -18.49 -6.24 11.29
C TYR A 600 -17.39 -6.18 10.23
N GLY A 601 -17.48 -7.03 9.20
CA GLY A 601 -16.54 -7.04 8.09
C GLY A 601 -15.19 -7.70 8.44
N PRO A 602 -14.05 -7.12 8.03
CA PRO A 602 -12.75 -7.78 8.07
C PRO A 602 -12.29 -8.10 9.49
N GLY A 603 -11.46 -9.14 9.62
CA GLY A 603 -10.73 -9.40 10.87
C GLY A 603 -11.62 -9.78 12.07
N GLN A 604 -12.73 -10.49 11.84
CA GLN A 604 -13.57 -11.01 12.92
C GLN A 604 -12.73 -11.72 13.98
N GLY A 605 -12.99 -11.40 15.27
CA GLY A 605 -12.22 -11.94 16.39
C GLY A 605 -12.36 -13.45 16.53
N SER A 606 -13.54 -13.96 16.22
CA SER A 606 -13.84 -15.39 16.15
C SER A 606 -14.98 -15.68 15.17
N PHE A 607 -15.19 -16.96 14.91
CA PHE A 607 -16.41 -17.51 14.33
C PHE A 607 -16.92 -18.63 15.24
N LEU A 608 -18.22 -18.89 15.21
CA LEU A 608 -18.78 -20.12 15.76
C LEU A 608 -19.43 -20.93 14.65
N ASN A 609 -19.19 -22.23 14.66
CA ASN A 609 -19.80 -23.16 13.72
C ASN A 609 -20.51 -24.32 14.44
N ILE A 610 -21.61 -24.80 13.85
CA ILE A 610 -22.27 -26.07 14.16
C ILE A 610 -22.21 -26.99 12.94
N GLU A 611 -21.11 -26.89 12.18
CA GLU A 611 -20.86 -27.70 10.99
C GLU A 611 -20.38 -29.11 11.39
N LEU A 612 -20.77 -30.12 10.61
CA LEU A 612 -20.36 -31.50 10.78
C LEU A 612 -19.08 -31.82 9.98
N ILE A 613 -18.78 -33.11 9.83
CA ILE A 613 -17.78 -33.61 8.87
C ILE A 613 -18.25 -33.36 7.42
N SER A 614 -17.45 -33.78 6.44
CA SER A 614 -17.75 -33.63 5.02
C SER A 614 -19.06 -34.34 4.64
N GLU A 615 -19.89 -33.67 3.85
CA GLU A 615 -21.04 -34.31 3.18
C GLU A 615 -20.63 -35.11 1.93
N LYS A 616 -19.35 -35.03 1.54
CA LYS A 616 -18.80 -35.80 0.42
C LYS A 616 -18.24 -37.13 0.91
N VAL A 617 -18.59 -38.20 0.18
CA VAL A 617 -18.24 -39.60 0.50
C VAL A 617 -16.73 -39.87 0.47
N ALA A 618 -16.30 -40.95 1.11
CA ALA A 618 -14.89 -41.36 1.15
C ALA A 618 -14.29 -41.55 -0.26
N ALA A 619 -15.06 -42.12 -1.19
CA ALA A 619 -14.62 -42.33 -2.57
C ALA A 619 -14.23 -41.02 -3.29
N TYR A 620 -14.98 -39.93 -3.05
CA TYR A 620 -14.64 -38.61 -3.59
C TYR A 620 -13.29 -38.13 -3.06
N TRP A 621 -13.06 -38.27 -1.75
CA TRP A 621 -11.82 -37.82 -1.12
C TRP A 621 -10.62 -38.65 -1.50
N CYS A 622 -10.74 -39.97 -1.50
CA CYS A 622 -9.66 -40.87 -1.91
C CYS A 622 -9.24 -40.57 -3.36
N ARG A 623 -10.20 -40.49 -4.29
CA ARG A 623 -9.88 -40.10 -5.68
C ARG A 623 -9.22 -38.72 -5.76
N SER A 624 -9.74 -37.75 -5.00
CA SER A 624 -9.18 -36.39 -4.98
C SER A 624 -7.76 -36.32 -4.41
N ILE A 625 -7.43 -37.15 -3.41
CA ILE A 625 -6.08 -37.22 -2.85
C ILE A 625 -5.11 -37.73 -3.91
N THR A 626 -5.48 -38.79 -4.62
CA THR A 626 -4.68 -39.31 -5.73
C THR A 626 -4.43 -38.25 -6.80
N GLU A 627 -5.46 -37.53 -7.21
CA GLU A 627 -5.35 -36.43 -8.19
C GLU A 627 -4.46 -35.29 -7.68
N LEU A 628 -4.60 -34.89 -6.41
CA LEU A 628 -3.79 -33.82 -5.81
C LEU A 628 -2.31 -34.23 -5.69
N LYS A 629 -2.02 -35.47 -5.32
CA LYS A 629 -0.64 -35.95 -5.19
C LYS A 629 0.04 -36.21 -6.52
N SER A 630 -0.72 -36.62 -7.53
CA SER A 630 -0.25 -36.70 -8.91
C SER A 630 0.20 -35.32 -9.41
N ASP A 631 -0.60 -34.29 -9.16
CA ASP A 631 -0.34 -32.95 -9.71
C ASP A 631 0.63 -32.13 -8.85
N PHE A 632 0.71 -32.43 -7.56
CA PHE A 632 1.51 -31.71 -6.57
C PHE A 632 2.32 -32.68 -5.69
N PRO A 633 3.32 -33.39 -6.25
CA PRO A 633 4.07 -34.41 -5.52
C PRO A 633 4.80 -33.84 -4.28
N ASP A 634 5.31 -32.61 -4.37
CA ASP A 634 6.05 -31.93 -3.29
C ASP A 634 5.14 -31.28 -2.23
N LYS A 635 3.81 -31.32 -2.43
CA LYS A 635 2.85 -30.76 -1.47
C LYS A 635 2.30 -31.86 -0.59
N ILE A 636 2.20 -31.58 0.70
CA ILE A 636 1.75 -32.58 1.68
C ILE A 636 0.22 -32.57 1.76
N VAL A 637 -0.40 -33.72 1.49
CA VAL A 637 -1.85 -33.94 1.61
C VAL A 637 -2.11 -34.86 2.79
N ILE A 638 -2.78 -34.34 3.81
CA ILE A 638 -3.12 -35.09 5.02
C ILE A 638 -4.61 -35.44 4.98
N ALA A 639 -4.94 -36.74 5.00
CA ALA A 639 -6.33 -37.18 4.99
C ALA A 639 -6.92 -37.12 6.39
N SER A 640 -7.86 -36.20 6.63
CA SER A 640 -8.59 -36.14 7.89
C SER A 640 -9.74 -37.16 7.86
N ILE A 641 -9.76 -38.09 8.82
CA ILE A 641 -10.73 -39.18 8.87
C ILE A 641 -11.39 -39.30 10.25
N MET A 642 -12.62 -39.83 10.27
CA MET A 642 -13.37 -40.08 11.51
C MET A 642 -14.27 -41.31 11.37
N CYS A 643 -14.26 -42.15 12.39
CA CYS A 643 -15.17 -43.29 12.54
C CYS A 643 -15.78 -43.30 13.95
N SER A 644 -16.80 -44.14 14.13
CA SER A 644 -17.25 -44.56 15.47
C SER A 644 -16.15 -45.32 16.22
N TYR A 645 -16.32 -45.55 17.53
CA TYR A 645 -15.38 -46.36 18.31
C TYR A 645 -15.47 -47.85 17.93
N ASN A 646 -14.99 -48.17 16.73
CA ASN A 646 -15.03 -49.48 16.12
C ASN A 646 -13.70 -49.76 15.41
N LYS A 647 -13.01 -50.83 15.82
CA LYS A 647 -11.69 -51.19 15.28
C LYS A 647 -11.70 -51.41 13.77
N ASN A 648 -12.72 -52.09 13.24
CA ASN A 648 -12.78 -52.44 11.82
C ASN A 648 -12.96 -51.18 10.97
N ASP A 649 -13.82 -50.26 11.41
CA ASP A 649 -14.08 -49.01 10.69
C ASP A 649 -12.83 -48.13 10.59
N TRP A 650 -12.12 -47.94 11.71
CA TRP A 650 -10.85 -47.20 11.72
C TRP A 650 -9.78 -47.88 10.87
N THR A 651 -9.73 -49.22 10.87
CA THR A 651 -8.80 -50.00 10.05
C THR A 651 -9.11 -49.87 8.56
N GLU A 652 -10.39 -49.95 8.18
CA GLU A 652 -10.85 -49.85 6.80
C GLU A 652 -10.59 -48.46 6.23
N LEU A 653 -11.09 -47.42 6.93
CA LEU A 653 -11.00 -46.05 6.42
C LEU A 653 -9.56 -45.53 6.38
N SER A 654 -8.72 -45.90 7.35
CA SER A 654 -7.29 -45.52 7.33
C SER A 654 -6.55 -46.16 6.17
N LYS A 655 -6.79 -47.44 5.89
CA LYS A 655 -6.22 -48.13 4.71
C LYS A 655 -6.71 -47.54 3.40
N MET A 656 -7.99 -47.17 3.29
CA MET A 656 -8.52 -46.49 2.10
C MET A 656 -7.81 -45.16 1.85
N ALA A 657 -7.61 -44.38 2.91
CA ALA A 657 -6.92 -43.10 2.82
C ALA A 657 -5.43 -43.25 2.48
N GLU A 658 -4.72 -44.20 3.10
CA GLU A 658 -3.33 -44.51 2.74
C GLU A 658 -3.20 -44.99 1.29
N ALA A 659 -4.06 -45.92 0.86
CA ALA A 659 -4.06 -46.45 -0.51
C ALA A 659 -4.34 -45.37 -1.58
N SER A 660 -4.98 -44.26 -1.20
CA SER A 660 -5.20 -43.12 -2.09
C SER A 660 -3.94 -42.28 -2.34
N GLY A 661 -2.86 -42.52 -1.60
CA GLY A 661 -1.59 -41.81 -1.69
C GLY A 661 -1.45 -40.63 -0.73
N ALA A 662 -2.27 -40.55 0.33
CA ALA A 662 -2.10 -39.52 1.36
C ALA A 662 -0.72 -39.61 2.00
N ASP A 663 -0.06 -38.47 2.24
CA ASP A 663 1.26 -38.44 2.88
C ASP A 663 1.18 -38.76 4.38
N ALA A 664 0.04 -38.43 4.99
CA ALA A 664 -0.27 -38.74 6.39
C ALA A 664 -1.78 -38.75 6.63
N LEU A 665 -2.18 -39.21 7.82
CA LEU A 665 -3.56 -39.15 8.31
C LEU A 665 -3.71 -38.16 9.47
N GLU A 666 -4.87 -37.52 9.59
CA GLU A 666 -5.29 -36.80 10.80
C GLU A 666 -6.55 -37.47 11.37
N LEU A 667 -6.45 -38.01 12.58
CA LEU A 667 -7.56 -38.67 13.28
C LEU A 667 -8.39 -37.60 13.98
N ASN A 668 -9.60 -37.33 13.48
CA ASN A 668 -10.48 -36.35 14.10
C ASN A 668 -11.21 -36.96 15.30
N LEU A 669 -10.61 -36.82 16.48
CA LEU A 669 -11.16 -37.29 17.75
C LEU A 669 -11.94 -36.20 18.49
N SER A 670 -12.25 -35.09 17.84
CA SER A 670 -12.45 -33.83 18.57
C SER A 670 -13.66 -33.02 18.13
N CYS A 671 -14.49 -33.50 17.20
CA CYS A 671 -15.68 -32.78 16.76
C CYS A 671 -16.69 -32.60 17.93
N PRO A 672 -16.96 -31.37 18.41
CA PRO A 672 -17.82 -31.09 19.57
C PRO A 672 -19.32 -31.28 19.36
N HIS A 673 -19.79 -31.27 18.12
CA HIS A 673 -21.20 -31.03 17.81
C HIS A 673 -21.80 -32.18 16.99
N GLY A 674 -22.99 -32.63 17.39
CA GLY A 674 -23.83 -33.61 16.66
C GLY A 674 -23.29 -35.04 16.59
N MET A 675 -22.08 -35.29 17.09
CA MET A 675 -21.37 -36.57 16.98
C MET A 675 -21.21 -37.32 18.30
N GLY A 676 -21.28 -36.62 19.42
CA GLY A 676 -21.19 -37.24 20.76
C GLY A 676 -22.32 -38.22 21.02
N GLU A 677 -23.54 -37.93 20.55
CA GLU A 677 -24.71 -38.82 20.63
C GLU A 677 -24.53 -40.14 19.84
N ARG A 678 -23.56 -40.18 18.91
CA ARG A 678 -23.17 -41.37 18.15
C ARG A 678 -21.86 -42.01 18.64
N GLY A 679 -21.33 -41.57 19.79
CA GLY A 679 -20.06 -42.06 20.34
C GLY A 679 -18.83 -41.69 19.51
N MET A 680 -18.90 -40.61 18.71
CA MET A 680 -17.80 -40.16 17.84
C MET A 680 -17.29 -38.77 18.22
N GLY A 681 -16.13 -38.37 17.68
CA GLY A 681 -15.57 -37.05 17.91
C GLY A 681 -15.26 -36.82 19.39
N LEU A 682 -15.77 -35.73 19.97
CA LEU A 682 -15.50 -35.32 21.37
C LEU A 682 -15.73 -36.45 22.39
N ALA A 683 -16.69 -37.34 22.14
CA ALA A 683 -16.97 -38.48 23.02
C ALA A 683 -15.77 -39.44 23.14
N CYS A 684 -14.92 -39.54 22.12
CA CYS A 684 -13.68 -40.30 22.16
C CYS A 684 -12.50 -39.44 22.63
N GLY A 685 -12.35 -38.21 22.12
CA GLY A 685 -11.17 -37.37 22.39
C GLY A 685 -11.04 -36.81 23.80
N GLN A 686 -12.04 -37.01 24.65
CA GLN A 686 -12.00 -36.63 26.07
C GLN A 686 -11.53 -37.77 26.99
N ASP A 687 -11.44 -38.99 26.47
CA ASP A 687 -11.03 -40.18 27.22
C ASP A 687 -9.64 -40.68 26.73
N PRO A 688 -8.60 -40.65 27.59
CA PRO A 688 -7.28 -41.17 27.25
C PRO A 688 -7.29 -42.63 26.79
N GLU A 689 -8.17 -43.49 27.32
CA GLU A 689 -8.21 -44.89 26.94
C GLU A 689 -8.70 -45.08 25.51
N LEU A 690 -9.79 -44.41 25.15
CA LEU A 690 -10.36 -44.48 23.80
C LEU A 690 -9.36 -43.94 22.76
N VAL A 691 -8.71 -42.81 23.06
CA VAL A 691 -7.69 -42.21 22.19
C VAL A 691 -6.53 -43.16 21.95
N ARG A 692 -6.00 -43.78 23.02
CA ARG A 692 -4.90 -44.76 22.93
C ARG A 692 -5.29 -45.94 22.04
N ASN A 693 -6.49 -46.48 22.23
CA ASN A 693 -6.96 -47.65 21.49
C ASN A 693 -7.17 -47.34 20.00
N ILE A 694 -7.77 -46.20 19.67
CA ILE A 694 -7.94 -45.76 18.27
C ILE A 694 -6.58 -45.62 17.58
N CYS A 695 -5.61 -44.96 18.22
CA CYS A 695 -4.27 -44.80 17.67
C CYS A 695 -3.60 -46.16 17.43
N ARG A 696 -3.71 -47.10 18.37
CA ARG A 696 -3.19 -48.47 18.19
C ARG A 696 -3.82 -49.19 17.01
N TRP A 697 -5.12 -49.03 16.80
CA TRP A 697 -5.81 -49.65 15.67
C TRP A 697 -5.33 -49.08 14.34
N VAL A 698 -5.19 -47.75 14.24
CA VAL A 698 -4.69 -47.09 13.03
C VAL A 698 -3.23 -47.44 12.77
N ARG A 699 -2.36 -47.42 13.79
CA ARG A 699 -0.95 -47.80 13.63
C ARG A 699 -0.80 -49.22 13.09
N GLN A 700 -1.62 -50.16 13.55
CA GLN A 700 -1.64 -51.54 13.04
C GLN A 700 -2.15 -51.64 11.60
N ALA A 701 -2.89 -50.64 11.13
CA ALA A 701 -3.56 -50.65 9.83
C ALA A 701 -2.72 -50.02 8.71
N VAL A 702 -1.94 -48.98 9.01
CA VAL A 702 -1.20 -48.16 8.02
C VAL A 702 0.28 -48.03 8.37
N GLN A 703 1.11 -47.67 7.38
CA GLN A 703 2.54 -47.39 7.52
C GLN A 703 2.86 -45.90 7.45
N ILE A 704 2.07 -45.10 6.73
CA ILE A 704 2.25 -43.65 6.70
C ILE A 704 2.09 -43.02 8.10
N PRO A 705 2.69 -41.84 8.35
CA PRO A 705 2.51 -41.12 9.60
C PRO A 705 1.04 -40.75 9.86
N PHE A 706 0.64 -40.71 11.13
CA PHE A 706 -0.67 -40.16 11.51
C PHE A 706 -0.63 -39.32 12.78
N PHE A 707 -1.52 -38.33 12.81
CA PHE A 707 -1.63 -37.36 13.89
C PHE A 707 -3.00 -37.44 14.57
N ALA A 708 -3.05 -37.49 15.90
CA ALA A 708 -4.31 -37.40 16.63
C ALA A 708 -4.70 -35.92 16.83
N LYS A 709 -5.86 -35.49 16.31
CA LYS A 709 -6.35 -34.12 16.52
C LYS A 709 -7.08 -34.01 17.84
N LEU A 710 -6.58 -33.14 18.72
CA LEU A 710 -7.02 -33.03 20.12
C LEU A 710 -8.05 -31.93 20.34
N THR A 711 -8.96 -32.15 21.29
CA THR A 711 -9.96 -31.17 21.70
C THR A 711 -9.39 -30.31 22.83
N PRO A 712 -9.59 -28.98 22.82
CA PRO A 712 -9.24 -28.15 23.96
C PRO A 712 -10.22 -28.31 25.13
N ASN A 713 -11.36 -29.00 24.92
CA ASN A 713 -12.46 -29.12 25.87
C ASN A 713 -12.24 -30.29 26.85
N VAL A 714 -11.07 -30.33 27.49
CA VAL A 714 -10.65 -31.33 28.47
C VAL A 714 -9.93 -30.66 29.62
N THR A 715 -10.00 -31.25 30.81
CA THR A 715 -9.31 -30.71 32.00
C THR A 715 -7.79 -30.70 31.83
N ASN A 716 -7.23 -31.77 31.25
CA ASN A 716 -5.79 -31.88 31.02
C ASN A 716 -5.51 -32.51 29.65
N ILE A 717 -5.25 -31.66 28.67
CA ILE A 717 -4.96 -32.07 27.29
C ILE A 717 -3.68 -32.91 27.17
N VAL A 718 -2.74 -32.78 28.11
CA VAL A 718 -1.49 -33.55 28.13
C VAL A 718 -1.76 -35.04 28.32
N ASN A 719 -2.79 -35.40 29.09
CA ASN A 719 -3.16 -36.80 29.28
C ASN A 719 -3.65 -37.44 27.97
N ILE A 720 -4.39 -36.67 27.17
CA ILE A 720 -4.88 -37.12 25.86
C ILE A 720 -3.73 -37.22 24.86
N ALA A 721 -2.84 -36.22 24.83
CA ALA A 721 -1.67 -36.24 23.97
C ALA A 721 -0.75 -37.44 24.28
N ARG A 722 -0.51 -37.71 25.56
CA ARG A 722 0.27 -38.87 26.00
C ARG A 722 -0.40 -40.18 25.61
N ALA A 723 -1.73 -40.28 25.74
CA ALA A 723 -2.45 -41.46 25.30
C ALA A 723 -2.34 -41.70 23.78
N ALA A 724 -2.38 -40.64 22.97
CA ALA A 724 -2.14 -40.76 21.53
C ALA A 724 -0.72 -41.27 21.23
N GLN A 725 0.28 -40.74 21.92
CA GLN A 725 1.68 -41.21 21.82
C GLN A 725 1.84 -42.67 22.28
N GLU A 726 1.23 -43.08 23.40
CA GLU A 726 1.22 -44.47 23.88
C GLU A 726 0.45 -45.43 22.95
N GLY A 727 -0.38 -44.87 22.08
CA GLY A 727 -1.03 -45.56 20.98
C GLY A 727 -0.26 -45.49 19.67
N ASP A 728 0.98 -45.00 19.71
CA ASP A 728 1.94 -44.95 18.60
C ASP A 728 1.54 -44.00 17.46
N ALA A 729 0.89 -42.88 17.82
CA ALA A 729 0.72 -41.75 16.90
C ALA A 729 2.05 -41.00 16.70
N ASP A 730 2.32 -40.60 15.46
CA ASP A 730 3.55 -39.87 15.07
C ASP A 730 3.55 -38.40 15.54
N GLY A 731 2.39 -37.90 15.96
CA GLY A 731 2.24 -36.61 16.62
C GLY A 731 0.79 -36.27 16.92
N VAL A 732 0.55 -34.99 17.25
CA VAL A 732 -0.79 -34.49 17.58
C VAL A 732 -1.08 -33.14 16.91
N THR A 733 -2.32 -32.93 16.48
CA THR A 733 -2.81 -31.61 16.06
C THR A 733 -3.50 -30.94 17.25
N ALA A 734 -2.86 -29.92 17.83
CA ALA A 734 -3.40 -29.14 18.94
C ALA A 734 -3.80 -27.72 18.47
N THR A 735 -5.08 -27.33 18.46
CA THR A 735 -6.28 -28.06 18.89
C THR A 735 -7.44 -27.88 17.90
N ASN A 736 -8.53 -28.61 18.12
CA ASN A 736 -9.84 -28.35 17.54
C ASN A 736 -10.50 -27.11 18.20
N THR A 737 -11.75 -26.83 17.86
CA THR A 737 -12.54 -25.68 18.35
C THR A 737 -12.89 -25.76 19.83
N VAL A 738 -13.05 -24.59 20.47
CA VAL A 738 -13.55 -24.46 21.85
C VAL A 738 -15.07 -24.55 21.83
N SER A 739 -15.67 -25.35 22.70
CA SER A 739 -17.13 -25.48 22.80
C SER A 739 -17.74 -24.20 23.37
N GLY A 740 -18.81 -23.71 22.76
CA GLY A 740 -19.46 -22.50 23.24
C GLY A 740 -20.81 -22.18 22.60
N LEU A 741 -21.43 -21.10 23.07
CA LEU A 741 -22.62 -20.48 22.51
C LEU A 741 -22.32 -19.00 22.26
N MET A 742 -22.40 -18.54 21.01
CA MET A 742 -21.89 -17.21 20.66
C MET A 742 -22.72 -16.05 21.22
N GLY A 743 -24.02 -16.26 21.40
CA GLY A 743 -24.90 -15.27 21.99
C GLY A 743 -26.36 -15.53 21.69
N LEU A 744 -27.19 -14.81 22.42
CA LEU A 744 -28.63 -14.73 22.25
C LEU A 744 -29.00 -13.31 21.81
N LYS A 745 -30.08 -13.19 21.06
CA LYS A 745 -30.74 -11.91 20.78
C LYS A 745 -31.47 -11.41 22.02
N ALA A 746 -31.94 -10.16 21.97
CA ALA A 746 -32.67 -9.53 23.07
C ALA A 746 -33.98 -10.27 23.45
N ASP A 747 -34.58 -11.01 22.52
CA ASP A 747 -35.77 -11.85 22.73
C ASP A 747 -35.42 -13.26 23.27
N GLY A 748 -34.15 -13.52 23.60
CA GLY A 748 -33.65 -14.82 24.05
C GLY A 748 -33.37 -15.83 22.93
N MET A 749 -33.65 -15.50 21.66
CA MET A 749 -33.43 -16.42 20.55
C MET A 749 -31.94 -16.56 20.22
N PRO A 750 -31.42 -17.78 20.01
CA PRO A 750 -30.01 -17.98 19.71
C PRO A 750 -29.66 -17.53 18.30
N TRP A 751 -28.37 -17.27 18.07
CA TRP A 751 -27.81 -17.18 16.72
C TRP A 751 -26.58 -18.11 16.65
N PRO A 752 -26.50 -19.06 15.69
CA PRO A 752 -27.49 -19.37 14.63
C PRO A 752 -28.83 -19.89 15.19
N SER A 753 -29.92 -19.72 14.43
CA SER A 753 -31.23 -20.31 14.75
C SER A 753 -31.68 -21.23 13.60
N VAL A 754 -31.86 -22.52 13.88
CA VAL A 754 -32.20 -23.54 12.89
C VAL A 754 -33.69 -23.91 12.96
N GLY A 755 -34.34 -23.95 11.80
CA GLY A 755 -35.75 -24.33 11.63
C GLY A 755 -36.76 -23.35 12.23
N HIS A 756 -38.05 -23.67 12.12
CA HIS A 756 -39.14 -22.82 12.63
C HIS A 756 -39.09 -22.62 14.14
N SER A 757 -38.67 -23.65 14.88
CA SER A 757 -38.51 -23.58 16.33
C SER A 757 -37.25 -22.82 16.77
N LYS A 758 -36.45 -22.27 15.84
CA LYS A 758 -35.26 -21.45 16.11
C LYS A 758 -34.28 -22.10 17.11
N LYS A 759 -34.08 -23.41 16.98
CA LYS A 759 -33.22 -24.19 17.90
C LYS A 759 -31.73 -24.00 17.58
N VAL A 760 -30.89 -24.29 18.56
CA VAL A 760 -29.43 -24.31 18.43
C VAL A 760 -28.85 -25.43 19.31
N THR A 761 -27.61 -25.82 19.03
CA THR A 761 -26.78 -26.65 19.92
C THR A 761 -25.46 -25.93 20.18
N TYR A 762 -24.65 -26.40 21.13
CA TYR A 762 -23.31 -25.85 21.31
C TYR A 762 -22.49 -25.98 20.03
N GLY A 763 -21.79 -24.90 19.69
CA GLY A 763 -20.93 -24.81 18.52
C GLY A 763 -19.47 -24.74 18.89
N GLY A 764 -18.63 -24.69 17.87
CA GLY A 764 -17.19 -24.65 17.96
C GLY A 764 -16.69 -23.27 17.63
N VAL A 765 -16.11 -22.60 18.61
CA VAL A 765 -15.47 -21.29 18.47
C VAL A 765 -14.07 -21.48 17.88
N SER A 766 -13.79 -20.72 16.82
CA SER A 766 -12.48 -20.64 16.14
C SER A 766 -12.05 -19.19 15.97
N GLY A 767 -10.77 -18.94 15.69
CA GLY A 767 -10.23 -17.60 15.42
C GLY A 767 -9.26 -17.09 16.49
N LYS A 768 -8.91 -15.80 16.43
CA LYS A 768 -7.86 -15.19 17.26
C LYS A 768 -8.24 -15.07 18.74
N ARG A 769 -9.53 -14.94 19.04
CA ARG A 769 -10.06 -14.76 20.40
C ARG A 769 -11.22 -15.74 20.62
N PRO A 770 -10.93 -17.01 20.89
CA PRO A 770 -11.95 -18.02 21.08
C PRO A 770 -12.62 -18.00 22.48
N GLY A 771 -12.12 -17.17 23.41
CA GLY A 771 -12.61 -17.06 24.78
C GLY A 771 -13.04 -15.65 25.17
#